data_AF-A0A8J6KX85-F1
#
_entry.id   AF-A0A8J6KX85-F1
#
_cell.length_a   1.000
_cell.length_b   1.000
_cell.length_c   1.000
_cell.angle_alpha   90.00
_cell.angle_beta   90.00
_cell.angle_gamma   90.00
#
_symmetry.space_group_name_H-M   'P 1'
#
loop_
_entity.id
_entity.type
_entity.pdbx_description
1 polymer ?
#
loop_
_entity_poly.entity_id
_entity_poly.type
_entity_poly.pdbx_seq_one_letter_code
_entity_poly.pdbx_strand_id
1 'polypeptide(L)'
;MAVRPMRRRCLQALMLCFAWGTMAVVASKPGAGCPSRCLCFRTTVRCMHLLLEAVPAVAPQTSILDLRFNRIREIQPGAFKRLKNLNTLLLNNNQIKRIPSGAFEDLENLKYLYLYKNEIQSIDRQAFKGLASLEQLYLHFNQIETLDPESFQHLPKLERLFLHNNRITHLVPGTFSHLESMKRLRLDSNALHCDCEILWLADLLKTYAQSGNAQAAATCEYPRRIQGRSVATITPEELNCERPRITSEPQDADVTSGNTVYFTCRAEGNPKPEIIWLRNNNELSMKTDSRLNLLDDGTLMIQNTQEADEGVYQCMAKNVAGEAKTHEVTLRYLGSPARPTFVIQPQNTEVLVGESVTLECSATGHPLPQITWTRGDRTPLPVDPRVNITPSGGLYIQNVDQSDSGEYTCFASNSVDSIHATAFIIVQALPQFTVTPQSRVVIEGQTVDFQCEAKGYPQPVIAWTKGGSQLSVDRRHLVLSSGTLRISGVALHDQGQYECQAVNIIGSQKVVAHLTVQPRVTPVFASIPSDMTVEVGTNVQLPCSSQGEPEPAITWNKDGVQVTESGKFHISPEGFLTIHDVGTADAGRYECVARNTIGYASVSMVLSVNVPDVSRNGDPYVATSIVEAIATVDRAINSTRTHLFDSRPHSPNDLLALFRYPRDPYTVGQARAGEIFERTLQLIQEHVQHGLMVDLNGTSYHYNDLVSPQYLSLIANLSGCTAHRRVNNCSDMCFHQKYRTHDGTCNNLQHPMWGASLTAFERLLKAVYENGFNTPRGINPQRQYNGHVLPMPRLVSTTLIGTEVITPDEQFTHMLMQWGQFLDHDLDSTVVALSQARFSDGQHCSNVCSNDPPCFSVMIPPNDPRVRSGARCMFFVRSSPVCGSGMTSLLMNSVYPREQINQLTSYIDASNVYGSTDHEARSIRDLASHRGLLRQGIVQRSGKPLLPFATGPPTECTRDENESPIPCFLAGDHRANEQLGLTSMHTLWFREHNRIAAELLKLNPHWDGDTVYHETRKIVGAEIQHITYRHWLPKILGEVGMKMLGEYQGYDPSVNAGIFNAFATAAFRLGHTLINPML
;
A
#
# COMPACT_ATOMS: atom_id res chain seq x y z
N MET A 1 59.23 -13.39 -98.07
CA MET A 1 59.63 -14.44 -99.03
C MET A 1 58.95 -15.74 -98.60
N ALA A 2 57.84 -16.12 -99.20
CA ALA A 2 57.74 -16.86 -100.46
C ALA A 2 57.53 -18.36 -100.19
N VAL A 3 56.52 -18.92 -100.87
CA VAL A 3 56.35 -20.35 -101.22
C VAL A 3 55.72 -21.30 -100.16
N ARG A 4 54.39 -21.48 -100.29
CA ARG A 4 53.71 -22.80 -100.24
C ARG A 4 54.26 -23.66 -101.40
N PRO A 5 54.32 -25.02 -101.35
CA PRO A 5 53.09 -25.80 -101.67
C PRO A 5 53.06 -27.31 -101.29
N MET A 6 51.87 -27.92 -101.47
CA MET A 6 51.59 -29.23 -102.13
C MET A 6 52.17 -30.54 -101.51
N ARG A 7 51.51 -31.72 -101.51
CA ARG A 7 50.24 -32.25 -102.05
C ARG A 7 50.18 -33.78 -101.78
N ARG A 8 49.00 -34.38 -102.02
CA ARG A 8 48.73 -35.77 -102.52
C ARG A 8 48.75 -36.91 -101.48
N ARG A 9 47.88 -37.95 -101.52
CA ARG A 9 46.96 -38.46 -102.56
C ARG A 9 46.03 -39.59 -102.03
N CYS A 10 44.83 -39.70 -102.66
CA CYS A 10 44.05 -40.89 -103.12
C CYS A 10 43.75 -42.08 -102.15
N LEU A 11 42.64 -42.83 -102.22
CA LEU A 11 41.63 -43.22 -103.26
C LEU A 11 40.20 -43.28 -102.59
N GLN A 12 39.04 -42.95 -103.19
CA GLN A 12 38.23 -43.59 -104.28
C GLN A 12 37.94 -45.10 -104.09
N ALA A 13 36.78 -45.71 -104.38
CA ALA A 13 35.40 -45.35 -104.75
C ALA A 13 34.60 -46.67 -105.03
N LEU A 14 33.31 -46.55 -105.43
CA LEU A 14 32.38 -47.52 -106.08
C LEU A 14 31.45 -48.36 -105.17
N MET A 15 30.11 -48.20 -105.19
CA MET A 15 29.03 -48.54 -106.17
C MET A 15 28.20 -49.73 -105.60
N LEU A 16 26.90 -49.99 -105.82
CA LEU A 16 25.75 -49.38 -106.50
C LEU A 16 24.47 -50.15 -106.05
N CYS A 17 23.33 -49.48 -106.20
CA CYS A 17 21.91 -49.87 -106.19
C CYS A 17 21.46 -51.36 -106.21
N PHE A 18 20.37 -51.67 -105.48
CA PHE A 18 19.15 -52.28 -106.06
C PHE A 18 17.88 -52.06 -105.20
N ALA A 19 16.81 -51.71 -105.92
CA ALA A 19 15.38 -52.01 -105.76
C ALA A 19 14.54 -51.56 -104.53
N TRP A 20 13.38 -51.00 -104.92
CA TRP A 20 12.20 -50.66 -104.14
C TRP A 20 11.55 -51.84 -103.41
N GLY A 21 11.04 -51.54 -102.21
CA GLY A 21 10.00 -52.29 -101.53
C GLY A 21 9.19 -51.32 -100.68
N THR A 22 8.01 -50.97 -101.17
CA THR A 22 7.02 -50.14 -100.50
C THR A 22 6.62 -50.71 -99.14
N MET A 23 6.81 -49.95 -98.05
CA MET A 23 5.83 -49.92 -96.98
C MET A 23 5.75 -48.50 -96.44
N ALA A 24 4.59 -47.90 -96.70
CA ALA A 24 4.18 -46.63 -96.15
C ALA A 24 4.29 -46.67 -94.61
N VAL A 25 5.10 -45.77 -94.05
CA VAL A 25 4.86 -45.27 -92.70
C VAL A 25 4.67 -43.78 -92.85
N VAL A 26 3.40 -43.42 -92.88
CA VAL A 26 2.79 -42.13 -92.56
C VAL A 26 3.81 -41.14 -91.98
N ALA A 27 4.17 -40.15 -92.79
CA ALA A 27 4.69 -38.90 -92.28
C ALA A 27 3.60 -38.30 -91.40
N SER A 28 3.74 -38.45 -90.08
CA SER A 28 2.97 -37.63 -89.15
C SER A 28 3.32 -36.17 -89.45
N LYS A 29 2.28 -35.37 -89.69
CA LYS A 29 2.31 -33.90 -89.74
C LYS A 29 3.36 -33.31 -88.78
N PRO A 30 3.96 -32.14 -89.08
CA PRO A 30 4.79 -31.43 -88.12
C PRO A 30 3.98 -31.20 -86.85
N GLY A 31 4.24 -32.00 -85.82
CA GLY A 31 3.73 -31.77 -84.48
C GLY A 31 4.34 -30.46 -84.00
N ALA A 32 3.51 -29.60 -83.39
CA ALA A 32 3.93 -28.32 -82.84
C ALA A 32 5.22 -28.49 -82.01
N GLY A 33 6.34 -27.89 -82.47
CA GLY A 33 7.60 -27.82 -81.71
C GLY A 33 8.87 -28.43 -82.34
N CYS A 34 8.86 -28.94 -83.58
CA CYS A 34 10.10 -29.33 -84.27
C CYS A 34 10.69 -28.15 -85.08
N PRO A 35 11.97 -27.76 -84.88
CA PRO A 35 12.60 -26.70 -85.66
C PRO A 35 12.71 -27.06 -87.15
N SER A 36 12.49 -26.09 -88.03
CA SER A 36 12.36 -26.29 -89.49
C SER A 36 13.57 -26.93 -90.18
N ARG A 37 14.77 -26.81 -89.60
CA ARG A 37 16.01 -27.36 -90.15
C ARG A 37 16.48 -28.64 -89.44
N CYS A 38 15.75 -29.10 -88.42
CA CYS A 38 16.13 -30.24 -87.60
C CYS A 38 15.34 -31.51 -87.95
N LEU A 39 15.96 -32.66 -87.70
CA LEU A 39 15.32 -33.97 -87.82
C LEU A 39 14.76 -34.38 -86.45
N CYS A 40 13.44 -34.44 -86.35
CA CYS A 40 12.76 -34.88 -85.13
C CYS A 40 12.16 -36.28 -85.30
N PHE A 41 12.51 -37.20 -84.40
CA PHE A 41 11.95 -38.55 -84.35
C PHE A 41 11.59 -38.91 -82.92
N ARG A 42 10.29 -39.12 -82.64
CA ARG A 42 9.75 -39.33 -81.30
C ARG A 42 10.17 -38.18 -80.36
N THR A 43 11.00 -38.47 -79.36
CA THR A 43 11.54 -37.52 -78.39
C THR A 43 12.98 -37.10 -78.71
N THR A 44 13.54 -37.54 -79.84
CA THR A 44 14.90 -37.17 -80.27
C THR A 44 14.85 -36.03 -81.28
N VAL A 45 15.59 -34.96 -81.01
CA VAL A 45 15.75 -33.81 -81.92
C VAL A 45 17.22 -33.70 -82.34
N ARG A 46 17.48 -33.86 -83.63
CA ARG A 46 18.83 -33.78 -84.22
C ARG A 46 18.96 -32.53 -85.08
N CYS A 47 19.82 -31.63 -84.65
CA CYS A 47 20.08 -30.33 -85.24
C CYS A 47 21.57 -30.16 -85.57
N MET A 48 22.22 -31.19 -86.11
CA MET A 48 23.68 -31.20 -86.35
C MET A 48 24.06 -30.69 -87.74
N HIS A 49 25.23 -30.06 -87.90
CA HIS A 49 25.75 -29.51 -89.17
C HIS A 49 24.89 -28.41 -89.81
N LEU A 50 24.12 -27.68 -89.03
CA LEU A 50 23.18 -26.67 -89.52
C LEU A 50 23.72 -25.24 -89.47
N LEU A 51 24.95 -25.06 -88.97
CA LEU A 51 25.60 -23.76 -88.74
C LEU A 51 24.82 -22.90 -87.72
N LEU A 52 24.17 -23.53 -86.73
CA LEU A 52 23.43 -22.81 -85.68
C LEU A 52 24.39 -22.01 -84.81
N GLU A 53 24.05 -20.76 -84.52
CA GLU A 53 24.83 -19.89 -83.62
C GLU A 53 24.24 -19.84 -82.20
N ALA A 54 23.01 -20.33 -82.02
CA ALA A 54 22.30 -20.42 -80.75
C ALA A 54 21.49 -21.72 -80.64
N VAL A 55 21.07 -22.06 -79.43
CA VAL A 55 20.20 -23.23 -79.15
C VAL A 55 18.81 -22.96 -79.75
N PRO A 56 18.29 -23.83 -80.65
CA PRO A 56 16.96 -23.67 -81.22
C PRO A 56 15.86 -24.03 -80.20
N ALA A 57 14.69 -23.42 -80.33
CA ALA A 57 13.52 -23.79 -79.52
C ALA A 57 13.01 -25.18 -79.93
N VAL A 58 12.98 -26.12 -78.99
CA VAL A 58 12.56 -27.52 -79.22
C VAL A 58 11.43 -27.93 -78.27
N ALA A 59 10.71 -28.98 -78.63
CA ALA A 59 9.53 -29.42 -77.89
C ALA A 59 9.87 -29.93 -76.47
N PRO A 60 9.05 -29.65 -75.43
CA PRO A 60 9.32 -30.02 -74.03
C PRO A 60 9.51 -31.53 -73.78
N GLN A 61 8.91 -32.40 -74.60
CA GLN A 61 9.03 -33.85 -74.51
C GLN A 61 10.38 -34.41 -75.03
N THR A 62 11.30 -33.54 -75.45
CA THR A 62 12.61 -33.96 -75.99
C THR A 62 13.43 -34.68 -74.92
N SER A 63 13.86 -35.91 -75.22
CA SER A 63 14.72 -36.73 -74.37
C SER A 63 16.18 -36.77 -74.86
N ILE A 64 16.43 -36.51 -76.14
CA ILE A 64 17.77 -36.42 -76.72
C ILE A 64 17.83 -35.18 -77.61
N LEU A 65 18.78 -34.28 -77.33
CA LEU A 65 19.04 -33.09 -78.13
C LEU A 65 20.47 -33.13 -78.68
N ASP A 66 20.61 -33.33 -79.98
CA ASP A 66 21.91 -33.36 -80.68
C ASP A 66 22.15 -32.05 -81.42
N LEU A 67 23.04 -31.22 -80.88
CA LEU A 67 23.45 -29.91 -81.40
C LEU A 67 24.91 -29.89 -81.84
N ARG A 68 25.52 -31.05 -82.10
CA ARG A 68 26.93 -31.15 -82.45
C ARG A 68 27.25 -30.54 -83.81
N PHE A 69 28.51 -30.14 -83.99
CA PHE A 69 29.03 -29.62 -85.26
C PHE A 69 28.26 -28.39 -85.77
N ASN A 70 27.96 -27.45 -84.88
CA ASN A 70 27.38 -26.14 -85.19
C ASN A 70 28.38 -25.03 -84.86
N ARG A 71 27.90 -23.78 -84.75
CA ARG A 71 28.69 -22.58 -84.43
C ARG A 71 28.16 -21.90 -83.17
N ILE A 72 27.61 -22.67 -82.22
CA ILE A 72 27.01 -22.11 -81.00
C ILE A 72 28.12 -21.47 -80.17
N ARG A 73 28.01 -20.18 -79.87
CA ARG A 73 29.04 -19.41 -79.13
C ARG A 73 28.74 -19.24 -77.65
N GLU A 74 27.46 -19.26 -77.30
CA GLU A 74 26.98 -19.05 -75.95
C GLU A 74 25.72 -19.88 -75.67
N ILE A 75 25.55 -20.25 -74.40
CA ILE A 75 24.30 -20.85 -73.90
C ILE A 75 23.53 -19.73 -73.24
N GLN A 76 22.44 -19.30 -73.87
CA GLN A 76 21.58 -18.26 -73.33
C GLN A 76 20.90 -18.73 -72.02
N PRO A 77 20.75 -17.87 -71.00
CA PRO A 77 20.05 -18.21 -69.77
C PRO A 77 18.64 -18.77 -70.04
N GLY A 78 18.34 -19.94 -69.48
CA GLY A 78 17.06 -20.60 -69.67
C GLY A 78 16.85 -21.26 -71.04
N ALA A 79 17.89 -21.38 -71.89
CA ALA A 79 17.82 -22.07 -73.18
C ALA A 79 17.25 -23.50 -73.10
N PHE A 80 17.31 -24.13 -71.92
CA PHE A 80 16.81 -25.48 -71.67
C PHE A 80 15.69 -25.58 -70.62
N LYS A 81 15.18 -24.45 -70.08
CA LYS A 81 14.26 -24.34 -68.91
C LYS A 81 12.94 -25.13 -68.99
N ARG A 82 12.63 -25.73 -70.15
CA ARG A 82 11.40 -26.51 -70.40
C ARG A 82 11.66 -27.98 -70.76
N LEU A 83 12.92 -28.40 -70.84
CA LEU A 83 13.31 -29.73 -71.33
C LEU A 83 13.52 -30.73 -70.20
N LYS A 84 12.56 -30.85 -69.28
CA LYS A 84 12.68 -31.68 -68.07
C LYS A 84 12.88 -33.18 -68.37
N ASN A 85 12.49 -33.65 -69.55
CA ASN A 85 12.67 -35.05 -69.98
C ASN A 85 14.03 -35.32 -70.63
N LEU A 86 14.88 -34.30 -70.78
CA LEU A 86 16.14 -34.41 -71.48
C LEU A 86 17.09 -35.33 -70.72
N ASN A 87 17.50 -36.42 -71.37
CA ASN A 87 18.41 -37.42 -70.82
C ASN A 87 19.82 -37.30 -71.40
N THR A 88 19.93 -36.89 -72.67
CA THR A 88 21.21 -36.72 -73.37
C THR A 88 21.25 -35.37 -74.10
N LEU A 89 22.28 -34.58 -73.83
CA LEU A 89 22.54 -33.30 -74.49
C LEU A 89 23.94 -33.31 -75.13
N LEU A 90 23.97 -33.15 -76.44
CA LEU A 90 25.22 -33.14 -77.20
C LEU A 90 25.50 -31.74 -77.76
N LEU A 91 26.47 -31.04 -77.18
CA LEU A 91 26.92 -29.69 -77.55
C LEU A 91 28.39 -29.66 -78.04
N ASN A 92 29.02 -30.82 -78.21
CA ASN A 92 30.43 -30.90 -78.62
C ASN A 92 30.66 -30.49 -80.09
N ASN A 93 31.89 -30.06 -80.41
CA ASN A 93 32.24 -29.43 -81.71
C ASN A 93 31.38 -28.18 -82.00
N ASN A 94 31.38 -27.22 -81.07
CA ASN A 94 30.80 -25.89 -81.22
C ASN A 94 31.86 -24.83 -80.85
N GLN A 95 31.45 -23.58 -80.64
CA GLN A 95 32.33 -22.44 -80.33
C GLN A 95 32.03 -21.86 -78.94
N ILE A 96 31.52 -22.68 -78.01
CA ILE A 96 31.06 -22.21 -76.70
C ILE A 96 32.26 -21.76 -75.87
N LYS A 97 32.23 -20.53 -75.35
CA LYS A 97 33.35 -19.94 -74.58
C LYS A 97 33.20 -20.01 -73.07
N ARG A 98 31.97 -20.04 -72.56
CA ARG A 98 31.67 -19.99 -71.13
C ARG A 98 30.42 -20.81 -70.82
N ILE A 99 30.40 -21.41 -69.63
CA ILE A 99 29.18 -22.01 -69.07
C ILE A 99 28.68 -21.12 -67.94
N PRO A 100 27.56 -20.39 -68.12
CA PRO A 100 27.04 -19.51 -67.09
C PRO A 100 26.40 -20.26 -65.91
N SER A 101 26.30 -19.61 -64.74
CA SER A 101 25.55 -20.13 -63.58
C SER A 101 24.12 -20.50 -63.97
N GLY A 102 23.64 -21.69 -63.57
CA GLY A 102 22.29 -22.14 -63.90
C GLY A 102 22.03 -22.41 -65.39
N ALA A 103 23.07 -22.54 -66.24
CA ALA A 103 22.92 -22.84 -67.67
C ALA A 103 22.05 -24.07 -67.94
N PHE A 104 22.07 -25.03 -67.03
CA PHE A 104 21.37 -26.32 -67.13
C PHE A 104 20.32 -26.52 -66.02
N GLU A 105 19.81 -25.42 -65.45
CA GLU A 105 18.76 -25.45 -64.43
C GLU A 105 17.52 -26.23 -64.91
N ASP A 106 16.86 -26.95 -64.01
CA ASP A 106 15.69 -27.81 -64.26
C ASP A 106 15.92 -29.06 -65.15
N LEU A 107 17.17 -29.41 -65.48
CA LEU A 107 17.51 -30.64 -66.24
C LEU A 107 17.82 -31.85 -65.34
N GLU A 108 16.93 -32.13 -64.40
CA GLU A 108 17.13 -33.16 -63.35
C GLU A 108 17.30 -34.59 -63.88
N ASN A 109 16.80 -34.88 -65.08
CA ASN A 109 16.86 -36.20 -65.73
C ASN A 109 18.06 -36.39 -66.66
N LEU A 110 18.89 -35.35 -66.85
CA LEU A 110 20.03 -35.38 -67.75
C LEU A 110 21.10 -36.33 -67.20
N LYS A 111 21.45 -37.37 -67.97
CA LYS A 111 22.48 -38.35 -67.61
C LYS A 111 23.81 -38.09 -68.30
N TYR A 112 23.77 -37.60 -69.54
CA TYR A 112 24.95 -37.46 -70.39
C TYR A 112 25.04 -36.05 -70.98
N LEU A 113 26.11 -35.34 -70.66
CA LEU A 113 26.39 -34.00 -71.16
C LEU A 113 27.74 -33.95 -71.89
N TYR A 114 27.68 -33.67 -73.19
CA TYR A 114 28.86 -33.59 -74.05
C TYR A 114 29.18 -32.14 -74.44
N LEU A 115 30.29 -31.62 -73.92
CA LEU A 115 30.77 -30.25 -74.17
C LEU A 115 32.22 -30.19 -74.70
N TYR A 116 32.81 -31.36 -75.00
CA TYR A 116 34.19 -31.47 -75.49
C TYR A 116 34.38 -30.82 -76.87
N LYS A 117 35.62 -30.44 -77.23
CA LYS A 117 35.93 -29.74 -78.49
C LYS A 117 35.07 -28.48 -78.68
N ASN A 118 35.07 -27.61 -77.67
CA ASN A 118 34.55 -26.24 -77.73
C ASN A 118 35.70 -25.26 -77.46
N GLU A 119 35.38 -24.00 -77.15
CA GLU A 119 36.35 -22.96 -76.78
C GLU A 119 36.19 -22.55 -75.30
N ILE A 120 35.74 -23.47 -74.43
CA ILE A 120 35.32 -23.12 -73.06
C ILE A 120 36.55 -22.70 -72.25
N GLN A 121 36.55 -21.46 -71.76
CA GLN A 121 37.61 -20.87 -70.94
C GLN A 121 37.24 -20.85 -69.45
N SER A 122 35.96 -20.59 -69.14
CA SER A 122 35.48 -20.52 -67.76
C SER A 122 34.16 -21.27 -67.55
N ILE A 123 34.02 -21.82 -66.35
CA ILE A 123 32.80 -22.43 -65.82
C ILE A 123 32.44 -21.61 -64.58
N ASP A 124 31.26 -21.01 -64.57
CA ASP A 124 30.84 -20.18 -63.44
C ASP A 124 30.49 -21.03 -62.19
N ARG A 125 30.48 -20.38 -61.04
CA ARG A 125 29.95 -20.93 -59.78
C ARG A 125 28.55 -21.50 -59.99
N GLN A 126 28.30 -22.73 -59.53
CA GLN A 126 27.00 -23.42 -59.69
C GLN A 126 26.52 -23.60 -61.16
N ALA A 127 27.42 -23.58 -62.15
CA ALA A 127 27.06 -23.77 -63.56
C ALA A 127 26.30 -25.08 -63.87
N PHE A 128 26.55 -26.14 -63.10
CA PHE A 128 25.90 -27.45 -63.25
C PHE A 128 24.78 -27.71 -62.24
N LYS A 129 24.29 -26.66 -61.55
CA LYS A 129 23.14 -26.77 -60.64
C LYS A 129 21.90 -27.28 -61.38
N GLY A 130 21.16 -28.18 -60.75
CA GLY A 130 19.97 -28.82 -61.31
C GLY A 130 20.22 -30.14 -62.04
N LEU A 131 21.48 -30.57 -62.18
CA LEU A 131 21.88 -31.81 -62.86
C LEU A 131 21.99 -33.03 -61.93
N ALA A 132 20.96 -33.26 -61.10
CA ALA A 132 20.98 -34.27 -60.03
C ALA A 132 21.17 -35.73 -60.51
N SER A 133 20.80 -36.04 -61.76
CA SER A 133 20.97 -37.37 -62.36
C SER A 133 22.16 -37.51 -63.30
N LEU A 134 23.06 -36.53 -63.36
CA LEU A 134 24.17 -36.54 -64.30
C LEU A 134 25.17 -37.64 -63.93
N GLU A 135 25.41 -38.55 -64.87
CA GLU A 135 26.31 -39.69 -64.70
C GLU A 135 27.65 -39.43 -65.40
N GLN A 136 27.65 -38.71 -66.54
CA GLN A 136 28.87 -38.46 -67.33
C GLN A 136 28.94 -37.04 -67.90
N LEU A 137 30.08 -36.41 -67.68
CA LEU A 137 30.39 -35.05 -68.11
C LEU A 137 31.70 -35.01 -68.91
N TYR A 138 31.60 -34.54 -70.15
CA TYR A 138 32.73 -34.48 -71.08
C TYR A 138 33.11 -33.02 -71.38
N LEU A 139 34.25 -32.57 -70.85
CA LEU A 139 34.78 -31.20 -70.98
C LEU A 139 36.20 -31.15 -71.60
N HIS A 140 36.77 -32.29 -71.95
CA HIS A 140 38.10 -32.40 -72.57
C HIS A 140 38.22 -31.66 -73.93
N PHE A 141 39.44 -31.31 -74.34
CA PHE A 141 39.71 -30.50 -75.53
C PHE A 141 38.97 -29.15 -75.51
N ASN A 142 39.13 -28.41 -74.42
CA ASN A 142 38.66 -27.02 -74.26
C ASN A 142 39.85 -26.14 -73.81
N GLN A 143 39.59 -24.95 -73.29
CA GLN A 143 40.61 -23.97 -72.86
C GLN A 143 40.46 -23.60 -71.37
N ILE A 144 39.94 -24.52 -70.54
CA ILE A 144 39.62 -24.23 -69.13
C ILE A 144 40.91 -24.04 -68.33
N GLU A 145 41.04 -22.91 -67.64
CA GLU A 145 42.24 -22.57 -66.85
C GLU A 145 42.05 -22.76 -65.34
N THR A 146 40.83 -22.51 -64.84
CA THR A 146 40.48 -22.63 -63.42
C THR A 146 39.13 -23.30 -63.26
N LEU A 147 38.91 -23.94 -62.10
CA LEU A 147 37.63 -24.52 -61.72
C LEU A 147 37.20 -23.91 -60.39
N ASP A 148 35.94 -23.47 -60.32
CA ASP A 148 35.31 -23.08 -59.07
C ASP A 148 34.85 -24.36 -58.31
N PRO A 149 35.18 -24.53 -57.02
CA PRO A 149 34.80 -25.71 -56.25
C PRO A 149 33.30 -26.00 -56.22
N GLU A 150 32.48 -24.95 -56.21
CA GLU A 150 31.02 -25.11 -56.13
C GLU A 150 30.39 -25.47 -57.48
N SER A 151 31.13 -25.38 -58.59
CA SER A 151 30.61 -25.84 -59.88
C SER A 151 30.23 -27.32 -59.87
N PHE A 152 30.87 -28.16 -59.04
CA PHE A 152 30.65 -29.61 -58.99
C PHE A 152 29.89 -30.11 -57.74
N GLN A 153 29.53 -29.23 -56.80
CA GLN A 153 28.97 -29.60 -55.48
C GLN A 153 27.64 -30.37 -55.54
N HIS A 154 26.84 -30.21 -56.60
CA HIS A 154 25.49 -30.77 -56.73
C HIS A 154 25.38 -31.91 -57.76
N LEU A 155 26.42 -32.73 -57.90
CA LEU A 155 26.50 -33.82 -58.88
C LEU A 155 26.70 -35.20 -58.22
N PRO A 156 25.77 -35.66 -57.34
CA PRO A 156 25.98 -36.84 -56.50
C PRO A 156 26.09 -38.16 -57.27
N LYS A 157 25.54 -38.23 -58.49
CA LYS A 157 25.58 -39.43 -59.35
C LYS A 157 26.69 -39.42 -60.40
N LEU A 158 27.57 -38.40 -60.39
CA LEU A 158 28.57 -38.26 -61.43
C LEU A 158 29.64 -39.34 -61.31
N GLU A 159 29.67 -40.24 -62.30
CA GLU A 159 30.61 -41.36 -62.34
C GLU A 159 31.83 -41.06 -63.20
N ARG A 160 31.70 -40.22 -64.24
CA ARG A 160 32.78 -39.96 -65.20
C ARG A 160 32.92 -38.48 -65.52
N LEU A 161 34.10 -37.94 -65.23
CA LEU A 161 34.47 -36.57 -65.52
C LEU A 161 35.76 -36.53 -66.36
N PHE A 162 35.64 -35.98 -67.57
CA PHE A 162 36.76 -35.83 -68.49
C PHE A 162 37.14 -34.37 -68.68
N LEU A 163 38.29 -33.97 -68.12
CA LEU A 163 38.86 -32.62 -68.16
C LEU A 163 40.25 -32.58 -68.82
N HIS A 164 40.80 -33.71 -69.26
CA HIS A 164 42.09 -33.78 -69.97
C HIS A 164 42.14 -32.90 -71.24
N ASN A 165 43.33 -32.47 -71.65
CA ASN A 165 43.53 -31.51 -72.75
C ASN A 165 42.76 -30.18 -72.52
N ASN A 166 42.96 -29.59 -71.35
CA ASN A 166 42.59 -28.22 -71.00
C ASN A 166 43.85 -27.46 -70.56
N ARG A 167 43.71 -26.32 -69.88
CA ARG A 167 44.81 -25.46 -69.42
C ARG A 167 44.83 -25.30 -67.90
N ILE A 168 44.29 -26.26 -67.15
CA ILE A 168 44.14 -26.15 -65.70
C ILE A 168 45.52 -26.10 -65.05
N THR A 169 45.81 -25.05 -64.27
CA THR A 169 47.09 -24.88 -63.60
C THR A 169 47.05 -25.23 -62.12
N HIS A 170 46.04 -24.79 -61.39
CA HIS A 170 45.88 -25.07 -59.96
C HIS A 170 44.45 -25.54 -59.69
N LEU A 171 44.27 -26.29 -58.61
CA LEU A 171 42.97 -26.77 -58.16
C LEU A 171 42.82 -26.41 -56.68
N VAL A 172 41.74 -25.73 -56.35
CA VAL A 172 41.42 -25.39 -54.96
C VAL A 172 41.17 -26.69 -54.18
N PRO A 173 41.71 -26.84 -52.96
CA PRO A 173 41.44 -27.98 -52.10
C PRO A 173 39.94 -28.30 -51.97
N GLY A 174 39.60 -29.57 -52.18
CA GLY A 174 38.21 -30.02 -52.09
C GLY A 174 37.35 -29.82 -53.34
N THR A 175 37.88 -29.32 -54.47
CA THR A 175 37.11 -29.13 -55.73
C THR A 175 36.31 -30.38 -56.17
N PHE A 176 36.77 -31.58 -55.81
CA PHE A 176 36.12 -32.86 -56.17
C PHE A 176 35.66 -33.68 -54.95
N SER A 177 35.68 -33.12 -53.74
CA SER A 177 35.40 -33.87 -52.50
C SER A 177 33.98 -34.42 -52.41
N HIS A 178 33.00 -33.75 -53.04
CA HIS A 178 31.58 -34.14 -53.03
C HIS A 178 31.20 -35.16 -54.12
N LEU A 179 32.15 -35.62 -54.95
CA LEU A 179 31.89 -36.53 -56.06
C LEU A 179 31.97 -38.00 -55.61
N GLU A 180 31.05 -38.40 -54.74
CA GLU A 180 31.06 -39.70 -54.05
C GLU A 180 30.92 -40.92 -54.98
N SER A 181 30.25 -40.76 -56.14
CA SER A 181 30.03 -41.84 -57.12
C SER A 181 31.13 -41.97 -58.19
N MET A 182 32.27 -41.27 -58.02
CA MET A 182 33.29 -41.14 -59.06
C MET A 182 33.95 -42.49 -59.41
N LYS A 183 33.91 -42.84 -60.70
CA LYS A 183 34.57 -44.01 -61.29
C LYS A 183 35.63 -43.63 -62.31
N ARG A 184 35.66 -42.42 -62.84
CA ARG A 184 36.70 -42.03 -63.82
C ARG A 184 36.91 -40.53 -63.84
N LEU A 185 38.09 -40.09 -63.40
CA LEU A 185 38.51 -38.70 -63.42
C LEU A 185 39.75 -38.54 -64.29
N ARG A 186 39.65 -37.82 -65.40
CA ARG A 186 40.78 -37.57 -66.32
C ARG A 186 41.16 -36.09 -66.28
N LEU A 187 42.30 -35.79 -65.66
CA LEU A 187 42.90 -34.47 -65.51
C LEU A 187 44.30 -34.38 -66.17
N ASP A 188 44.82 -35.48 -66.70
CA ASP A 188 46.08 -35.53 -67.45
C ASP A 188 46.07 -34.58 -68.66
N SER A 189 47.25 -34.22 -69.17
CA SER A 189 47.38 -33.24 -70.26
C SER A 189 46.72 -31.88 -69.92
N ASN A 190 46.92 -31.42 -68.69
CA ASN A 190 46.69 -30.05 -68.23
C ASN A 190 48.03 -29.44 -67.78
N ALA A 191 48.03 -28.18 -67.35
CA ALA A 191 49.22 -27.46 -66.92
C ALA A 191 49.41 -27.47 -65.39
N LEU A 192 49.08 -28.59 -64.73
CA LEU A 192 49.01 -28.68 -63.27
C LEU A 192 50.35 -28.34 -62.60
N HIS A 193 50.33 -27.37 -61.70
CA HIS A 193 51.43 -27.03 -60.82
C HIS A 193 51.31 -27.86 -59.55
N CYS A 194 52.29 -28.72 -59.33
CA CYS A 194 52.38 -29.58 -58.16
C CYS A 194 53.27 -28.91 -57.12
N ASP A 195 52.64 -28.18 -56.21
CA ASP A 195 53.19 -27.65 -54.97
C ASP A 195 52.49 -28.31 -53.77
N CYS A 196 52.78 -27.85 -52.56
CA CYS A 196 52.20 -28.44 -51.35
C CYS A 196 50.66 -28.40 -51.30
N GLU A 197 50.01 -27.48 -52.03
CA GLU A 197 48.54 -27.41 -52.08
C GLU A 197 47.93 -28.49 -52.99
N ILE A 198 48.71 -29.22 -53.78
CA ILE A 198 48.19 -30.31 -54.63
C ILE A 198 48.03 -31.64 -53.87
N LEU A 199 48.57 -31.76 -52.65
CA LEU A 199 48.64 -33.04 -51.91
C LEU A 199 47.26 -33.64 -51.61
N TRP A 200 46.22 -32.82 -51.38
CA TRP A 200 44.85 -33.34 -51.20
C TRP A 200 44.37 -34.11 -52.43
N LEU A 201 44.77 -33.67 -53.64
CA LEU A 201 44.41 -34.33 -54.89
C LEU A 201 45.19 -35.64 -55.02
N ALA A 202 46.45 -35.66 -54.60
CA ALA A 202 47.24 -36.89 -54.56
C ALA A 202 46.54 -37.97 -53.70
N ASP A 203 46.06 -37.59 -52.52
CA ASP A 203 45.36 -38.52 -51.62
C ASP A 203 44.00 -38.94 -52.16
N LEU A 204 43.20 -38.01 -52.70
CA LEU A 204 41.93 -38.34 -53.34
C LEU A 204 42.11 -39.35 -54.49
N LEU A 205 43.14 -39.17 -55.32
CA LEU A 205 43.44 -40.08 -56.42
C LEU A 205 43.89 -41.47 -55.93
N LYS A 206 44.61 -41.55 -54.81
CA LYS A 206 44.96 -42.84 -54.16
C LYS A 206 43.71 -43.55 -53.66
N THR A 207 42.78 -42.82 -53.01
CA THR A 207 41.51 -43.38 -52.54
C THR A 207 40.68 -43.95 -53.70
N TYR A 208 40.61 -43.23 -54.82
CA TYR A 208 39.93 -43.73 -56.02
C TYR A 208 40.62 -44.95 -56.64
N ALA A 209 41.95 -45.03 -56.62
CA ALA A 209 42.67 -46.20 -57.09
C ALA A 209 42.42 -47.44 -56.22
N GLN A 210 42.31 -47.27 -54.89
CA GLN A 210 42.08 -48.35 -53.93
C GLN A 210 40.66 -48.93 -53.99
N SER A 211 39.65 -48.16 -54.44
CA SER A 211 38.26 -48.62 -54.54
C SER A 211 37.97 -49.57 -55.72
N GLY A 212 38.99 -49.98 -56.49
CA GLY A 212 38.94 -51.12 -57.41
C GLY A 212 38.21 -50.91 -58.73
N ASN A 213 37.70 -49.71 -59.03
CA ASN A 213 36.94 -49.44 -60.27
C ASN A 213 37.26 -48.11 -60.95
N ALA A 214 38.23 -47.32 -60.46
CA ALA A 214 38.48 -45.98 -60.99
C ALA A 214 39.81 -45.79 -61.74
N GLN A 215 39.72 -45.46 -63.03
CA GLN A 215 40.86 -45.02 -63.85
C GLN A 215 41.03 -43.51 -63.71
N ALA A 216 41.69 -43.06 -62.65
CA ALA A 216 42.01 -41.66 -62.44
C ALA A 216 43.42 -41.33 -62.96
N ALA A 217 43.56 -40.25 -63.72
CA ALA A 217 44.86 -39.83 -64.27
C ALA A 217 45.03 -38.32 -64.14
N ALA A 218 46.12 -37.90 -63.51
CA ALA A 218 46.57 -36.52 -63.40
C ALA A 218 48.11 -36.51 -63.36
N THR A 219 48.74 -35.61 -64.12
CA THR A 219 50.19 -35.51 -64.21
C THR A 219 50.64 -34.09 -63.91
N CYS A 220 51.73 -33.93 -63.17
CA CYS A 220 52.35 -32.64 -62.92
C CYS A 220 52.96 -32.07 -64.21
N GLU A 221 52.75 -30.79 -64.50
CA GLU A 221 53.45 -30.05 -65.55
C GLU A 221 54.60 -29.22 -64.94
N TYR A 222 54.36 -28.65 -63.77
CA TYR A 222 55.36 -27.93 -62.97
C TYR A 222 55.41 -28.51 -61.55
N PRO A 223 56.54 -28.36 -60.82
CA PRO A 223 57.83 -27.88 -61.30
C PRO A 223 58.54 -28.89 -62.22
N ARG A 224 59.46 -28.41 -63.06
CA ARG A 224 60.18 -29.22 -64.10
C ARG A 224 60.76 -30.53 -63.57
N ARG A 225 61.20 -30.57 -62.30
CA ARG A 225 61.79 -31.76 -61.64
C ARG A 225 60.85 -32.96 -61.58
N ILE A 226 59.53 -32.75 -61.56
CA ILE A 226 58.50 -33.80 -61.47
C ILE A 226 57.53 -33.74 -62.65
N GLN A 227 57.90 -33.05 -63.73
CA GLN A 227 57.07 -32.97 -64.93
C GLN A 227 56.78 -34.37 -65.49
N GLY A 228 55.51 -34.62 -65.85
CA GLY A 228 55.00 -35.89 -66.33
C GLY A 228 54.74 -36.94 -65.25
N ARG A 229 55.14 -36.72 -63.98
CA ARG A 229 54.85 -37.66 -62.88
C ARG A 229 53.38 -37.61 -62.50
N SER A 230 52.86 -38.77 -62.07
CA SER A 230 51.49 -38.89 -61.55
C SER A 230 51.34 -38.14 -60.23
N VAL A 231 50.32 -37.28 -60.13
CA VAL A 231 49.98 -36.55 -58.89
C VAL A 231 49.75 -37.52 -57.72
N ALA A 232 49.18 -38.70 -57.97
CA ALA A 232 48.92 -39.70 -56.92
C ALA A 232 50.19 -40.27 -56.24
N THR A 233 51.39 -40.02 -56.80
CA THR A 233 52.65 -40.62 -56.35
C THR A 233 53.61 -39.62 -55.70
N ILE A 234 53.25 -38.35 -55.60
CA ILE A 234 54.09 -37.31 -55.01
C ILE A 234 54.00 -37.34 -53.47
N THR A 235 55.07 -36.91 -52.82
CA THR A 235 55.20 -36.84 -51.35
C THR A 235 55.44 -35.39 -50.87
N PRO A 236 55.09 -35.05 -49.62
CA PRO A 236 55.35 -33.72 -49.07
C PRO A 236 56.82 -33.30 -49.12
N GLU A 237 57.74 -34.24 -48.95
CA GLU A 237 59.19 -33.99 -48.96
C GLU A 237 59.68 -33.56 -50.36
N GLU A 238 59.14 -34.15 -51.43
CA GLU A 238 59.45 -33.77 -52.82
C GLU A 238 58.95 -32.36 -53.20
N LEU A 239 58.06 -31.79 -52.38
CA LEU A 239 57.42 -30.49 -52.60
C LEU A 239 57.94 -29.39 -51.65
N ASN A 240 58.86 -29.70 -50.74
CA ASN A 240 59.42 -28.78 -49.74
C ASN A 240 58.35 -28.15 -48.81
N CYS A 241 57.43 -28.96 -48.30
CA CYS A 241 56.41 -28.50 -47.36
C CYS A 241 56.98 -28.33 -45.94
N GLU A 242 56.64 -27.24 -45.26
CA GLU A 242 57.11 -26.92 -43.90
C GLU A 242 55.96 -27.00 -42.90
N ARG A 243 56.20 -27.68 -41.78
CA ARG A 243 55.21 -27.79 -40.68
C ARG A 243 54.95 -26.44 -40.02
N PRO A 244 53.76 -26.22 -39.45
CA PRO A 244 53.45 -24.96 -38.77
C PRO A 244 54.38 -24.75 -37.56
N ARG A 245 54.85 -23.51 -37.38
CA ARG A 245 55.63 -23.07 -36.23
C ARG A 245 54.96 -21.83 -35.62
N ILE A 246 54.62 -21.89 -34.34
CA ILE A 246 54.10 -20.74 -33.59
C ILE A 246 55.21 -19.71 -33.40
N THR A 247 54.92 -18.44 -33.71
CA THR A 247 55.83 -17.29 -33.54
C THR A 247 55.37 -16.32 -32.47
N SER A 248 54.10 -16.38 -32.02
CA SER A 248 53.57 -15.59 -30.91
C SER A 248 52.61 -16.43 -30.06
N GLU A 249 52.82 -16.41 -28.75
CA GLU A 249 52.02 -17.10 -27.74
C GLU A 249 51.00 -16.13 -27.09
N PRO A 250 49.83 -16.61 -26.66
CA PRO A 250 48.84 -15.82 -25.92
C PRO A 250 49.19 -15.68 -24.43
N GLN A 251 48.49 -14.81 -23.70
CA GLN A 251 48.65 -14.64 -22.25
C GLN A 251 47.31 -14.76 -21.52
N ASP A 252 47.36 -15.06 -20.22
CA ASP A 252 46.18 -15.03 -19.34
C ASP A 252 45.54 -13.62 -19.35
N ALA A 253 44.23 -13.57 -19.18
CA ALA A 253 43.48 -12.33 -19.16
C ALA A 253 42.40 -12.35 -18.08
N ASP A 254 42.27 -11.24 -17.36
CA ASP A 254 41.20 -10.96 -16.43
C ASP A 254 40.27 -9.91 -17.04
N VAL A 255 38.95 -10.14 -17.02
CA VAL A 255 38.00 -9.27 -17.72
C VAL A 255 36.72 -9.02 -16.93
N THR A 256 36.20 -7.80 -17.04
CA THR A 256 34.88 -7.39 -16.52
C THR A 256 33.83 -7.38 -17.63
N SER A 257 32.55 -7.48 -17.28
CA SER A 257 31.45 -7.56 -18.26
C SER A 257 31.51 -6.46 -19.33
N GLY A 258 31.33 -6.83 -20.60
CA GLY A 258 31.20 -5.89 -21.72
C GLY A 258 32.51 -5.44 -22.36
N ASN A 259 33.67 -5.72 -21.75
CA ASN A 259 34.96 -5.42 -22.36
C ASN A 259 35.31 -6.39 -23.51
N THR A 260 36.36 -6.07 -24.26
CA THR A 260 36.88 -6.90 -25.36
C THR A 260 38.22 -7.49 -24.96
N VAL A 261 38.42 -8.78 -25.21
CA VAL A 261 39.66 -9.52 -24.90
C VAL A 261 40.34 -9.99 -26.19
N TYR A 262 41.67 -9.99 -26.20
CA TYR A 262 42.50 -10.44 -27.32
C TYR A 262 43.45 -11.55 -26.87
N PHE A 263 43.39 -12.70 -27.53
CA PHE A 263 44.40 -13.76 -27.41
C PHE A 263 45.19 -13.83 -28.72
N THR A 264 46.44 -13.38 -28.70
CA THR A 264 47.29 -13.34 -29.89
C THR A 264 47.90 -14.71 -30.18
N CYS A 265 47.76 -15.18 -31.41
CA CYS A 265 48.45 -16.37 -31.91
C CYS A 265 48.90 -16.13 -33.34
N ARG A 266 50.19 -16.32 -33.63
CA ARG A 266 50.77 -16.17 -34.97
C ARG A 266 51.58 -17.41 -35.31
N ALA A 267 51.49 -17.88 -36.55
CA ALA A 267 52.22 -19.06 -37.00
C ALA A 267 52.70 -18.94 -38.45
N GLU A 268 53.85 -19.56 -38.73
CA GLU A 268 54.47 -19.66 -40.06
C GLU A 268 54.50 -21.12 -40.52
N GLY A 269 54.50 -21.36 -41.84
CA GLY A 269 54.56 -22.70 -42.43
C GLY A 269 54.30 -22.64 -43.94
N ASN A 270 54.63 -23.72 -44.66
CA ASN A 270 54.43 -23.84 -46.09
C ASN A 270 53.66 -25.12 -46.42
N PRO A 271 52.37 -25.05 -46.80
CA PRO A 271 51.54 -23.85 -47.02
C PRO A 271 51.26 -23.07 -45.74
N LYS A 272 50.84 -21.81 -45.87
CA LYS A 272 50.45 -20.96 -44.72
C LYS A 272 49.46 -21.72 -43.83
N PRO A 273 49.72 -21.84 -42.51
CA PRO A 273 48.84 -22.61 -41.64
C PRO A 273 47.52 -21.91 -41.38
N GLU A 274 46.46 -22.71 -41.26
CA GLU A 274 45.16 -22.31 -40.74
C GLU A 274 45.24 -22.21 -39.21
N ILE A 275 44.70 -21.13 -38.64
CA ILE A 275 44.66 -20.90 -37.19
C ILE A 275 43.29 -21.29 -36.66
N ILE A 276 43.28 -22.20 -35.69
CA ILE A 276 42.10 -22.75 -35.06
C ILE A 276 42.20 -22.51 -33.54
N TRP A 277 41.19 -21.90 -32.94
CA TRP A 277 41.15 -21.68 -31.50
C TRP A 277 40.30 -22.73 -30.79
N LEU A 278 40.81 -23.22 -29.66
CA LEU A 278 40.17 -24.20 -28.79
C LEU A 278 39.76 -23.50 -27.48
N ARG A 279 38.55 -23.80 -26.99
CA ARG A 279 38.08 -23.49 -25.63
C ARG A 279 37.76 -24.77 -24.90
N ASN A 280 38.41 -25.01 -23.77
CA ASN A 280 38.27 -26.23 -22.98
C ASN A 280 38.42 -27.48 -23.85
N ASN A 281 39.45 -27.51 -24.71
CA ASN A 281 39.74 -28.56 -25.69
C ASN A 281 38.74 -28.76 -26.84
N ASN A 282 37.75 -27.88 -26.99
CA ASN A 282 36.79 -27.92 -28.11
C ASN A 282 37.03 -26.78 -29.09
N GLU A 283 36.93 -27.06 -30.39
CA GLU A 283 37.07 -26.04 -31.44
C GLU A 283 35.99 -24.96 -31.33
N LEU A 284 36.42 -23.70 -31.33
CA LEU A 284 35.55 -22.54 -31.29
C LEU A 284 35.00 -22.24 -32.69
N SER A 285 33.69 -22.39 -32.84
CA SER A 285 32.99 -22.00 -34.07
C SER A 285 32.71 -20.50 -34.10
N MET A 286 33.44 -19.78 -34.97
CA MET A 286 33.24 -18.34 -35.21
C MET A 286 31.92 -18.04 -35.95
N LYS A 287 31.26 -19.05 -36.55
CA LYS A 287 30.01 -18.87 -37.30
C LYS A 287 28.77 -18.77 -36.42
N THR A 288 28.87 -19.26 -35.19
CA THR A 288 27.74 -19.41 -34.26
C THR A 288 27.68 -18.31 -33.21
N ASP A 289 28.81 -17.64 -32.94
CA ASP A 289 28.90 -16.55 -31.97
C ASP A 289 29.47 -15.30 -32.64
N SER A 290 28.63 -14.30 -32.86
CA SER A 290 29.00 -13.05 -33.54
C SER A 290 29.96 -12.16 -32.74
N ARG A 291 30.24 -12.50 -31.47
CA ARG A 291 31.18 -11.78 -30.62
C ARG A 291 32.63 -12.25 -30.81
N LEU A 292 32.81 -13.46 -31.34
CA LEU A 292 34.11 -14.05 -31.59
C LEU A 292 34.57 -13.69 -33.00
N ASN A 293 35.77 -13.11 -33.11
CA ASN A 293 36.35 -12.74 -34.39
C ASN A 293 37.81 -13.22 -34.44
N LEU A 294 38.17 -13.87 -35.54
CA LEU A 294 39.56 -14.24 -35.84
C LEU A 294 40.15 -13.17 -36.75
N LEU A 295 41.20 -12.48 -36.29
CA LEU A 295 41.90 -11.46 -37.07
C LEU A 295 42.85 -12.12 -38.09
N ASP A 296 43.24 -11.38 -39.13
CA ASP A 296 44.09 -11.87 -40.23
C ASP A 296 45.45 -12.44 -39.79
N ASP A 297 45.92 -12.04 -38.61
CA ASP A 297 47.17 -12.49 -38.02
C ASP A 297 47.02 -13.75 -37.14
N GLY A 298 45.80 -14.23 -36.89
CA GLY A 298 45.49 -15.38 -36.05
C GLY A 298 45.04 -15.03 -34.62
N THR A 299 44.95 -13.74 -34.27
CA THR A 299 44.46 -13.28 -32.97
C THR A 299 42.96 -13.54 -32.80
N LEU A 300 42.57 -14.17 -31.68
CA LEU A 300 41.17 -14.28 -31.26
C LEU A 300 40.75 -13.01 -30.53
N MET A 301 39.71 -12.34 -31.03
CA MET A 301 39.03 -11.23 -30.39
C MET A 301 37.67 -11.68 -29.87
N ILE A 302 37.43 -11.50 -28.57
CA ILE A 302 36.16 -11.78 -27.90
C ILE A 302 35.56 -10.43 -27.49
N GLN A 303 34.50 -9.99 -28.18
CA GLN A 303 33.81 -8.73 -27.87
C GLN A 303 32.69 -8.94 -26.85
N ASN A 304 32.39 -7.93 -26.04
CA ASN A 304 31.28 -7.97 -25.07
C ASN A 304 31.35 -9.24 -24.20
N THR A 305 32.46 -9.40 -23.49
CA THR A 305 32.77 -10.63 -22.73
C THR A 305 31.75 -10.86 -21.60
N GLN A 306 31.36 -12.12 -21.42
CA GLN A 306 30.36 -12.63 -20.50
C GLN A 306 30.95 -13.72 -19.61
N GLU A 307 30.25 -14.08 -18.52
CA GLU A 307 30.64 -15.17 -17.62
C GLU A 307 30.84 -16.51 -18.37
N ALA A 308 30.00 -16.79 -19.38
CA ALA A 308 30.10 -17.99 -20.20
C ALA A 308 31.36 -18.04 -21.11
N ASP A 309 32.12 -16.95 -21.21
CA ASP A 309 33.40 -16.93 -21.92
C ASP A 309 34.56 -17.36 -21.03
N GLU A 310 34.36 -17.48 -19.71
CA GLU A 310 35.39 -18.01 -18.81
C GLU A 310 35.83 -19.42 -19.23
N GLY A 311 37.14 -19.65 -19.18
CA GLY A 311 37.69 -20.96 -19.51
C GLY A 311 39.13 -20.91 -19.99
N VAL A 312 39.58 -22.07 -20.44
CA VAL A 312 40.94 -22.29 -20.93
C VAL A 312 40.96 -22.22 -22.45
N TYR A 313 41.83 -21.37 -22.99
CA TYR A 313 41.98 -21.12 -24.42
C TYR A 313 43.33 -21.62 -24.91
N GLN A 314 43.35 -22.19 -26.12
CA GLN A 314 44.57 -22.66 -26.79
C GLN A 314 44.46 -22.46 -28.31
N CYS A 315 45.53 -21.99 -28.94
CA CYS A 315 45.60 -21.87 -30.39
C CYS A 315 46.26 -23.11 -31.01
N MET A 316 45.78 -23.53 -32.19
CA MET A 316 46.30 -24.60 -33.00
C MET A 316 46.52 -24.12 -34.44
N ALA A 317 47.76 -24.16 -34.92
CA ALA A 317 48.13 -23.87 -36.29
C ALA A 317 48.28 -25.17 -37.09
N LYS A 318 47.60 -25.30 -38.22
CA LYS A 318 47.52 -26.55 -38.99
C LYS A 318 47.74 -26.34 -40.49
N ASN A 319 48.54 -27.20 -41.12
CA ASN A 319 48.62 -27.31 -42.58
C ASN A 319 48.79 -28.79 -42.99
N VAL A 320 48.97 -29.05 -44.29
CA VAL A 320 49.14 -30.42 -44.82
C VAL A 320 50.41 -31.14 -44.34
N ALA A 321 51.41 -30.40 -43.84
CA ALA A 321 52.65 -30.98 -43.33
C ALA A 321 52.57 -31.37 -41.84
N GLY A 322 51.64 -30.77 -41.07
CA GLY A 322 51.42 -31.08 -39.65
C GLY A 322 50.64 -30.01 -38.88
N GLU A 323 50.71 -30.09 -37.55
CA GLU A 323 50.08 -29.13 -36.62
C GLU A 323 51.03 -28.70 -35.49
N ALA A 324 50.82 -27.52 -34.92
CA ALA A 324 51.48 -27.00 -33.73
C ALA A 324 50.47 -26.28 -32.82
N LYS A 325 50.61 -26.39 -31.50
CA LYS A 325 49.71 -25.78 -30.51
C LYS A 325 50.47 -24.86 -29.55
N THR A 326 49.82 -23.79 -29.09
CA THR A 326 50.31 -22.91 -28.01
C THR A 326 50.20 -23.57 -26.65
N HIS A 327 50.73 -22.93 -25.60
CA HIS A 327 50.31 -23.27 -24.24
C HIS A 327 48.84 -22.86 -23.98
N GLU A 328 48.26 -23.45 -22.94
CA GLU A 328 46.93 -23.07 -22.44
C GLU A 328 47.00 -21.72 -21.70
N VAL A 329 45.99 -20.88 -21.87
CA VAL A 329 45.81 -19.61 -21.14
C VAL A 329 44.40 -19.53 -20.58
N THR A 330 44.24 -18.84 -19.45
CA THR A 330 42.96 -18.72 -18.75
C THR A 330 42.37 -17.34 -18.95
N LEU A 331 41.09 -17.31 -19.33
CA LEU A 331 40.25 -16.12 -19.22
C LEU A 331 39.49 -16.18 -17.89
N ARG A 332 39.76 -15.27 -16.95
CA ARG A 332 39.01 -15.17 -15.70
C ARG A 332 37.98 -14.05 -15.78
N TYR A 333 36.72 -14.38 -15.53
CA TYR A 333 35.65 -13.39 -15.50
C TYR A 333 35.50 -12.80 -14.10
N LEU A 334 35.89 -11.54 -13.93
CA LEU A 334 35.88 -10.85 -12.63
C LEU A 334 34.50 -10.28 -12.26
N GLY A 335 33.49 -10.42 -13.13
CA GLY A 335 32.19 -9.77 -12.98
C GLY A 335 32.25 -8.25 -13.15
N SER A 336 31.14 -7.56 -12.88
CA SER A 336 31.13 -6.09 -12.74
C SER A 336 31.13 -5.74 -11.26
N PRO A 337 31.93 -4.77 -10.77
CA PRO A 337 31.82 -4.28 -9.40
C PRO A 337 30.37 -3.88 -9.12
N ALA A 338 29.72 -4.65 -8.26
CA ALA A 338 28.32 -4.49 -7.93
C ALA A 338 28.22 -4.22 -6.43
N ARG A 339 27.66 -3.05 -6.09
CA ARG A 339 27.32 -2.73 -4.70
C ARG A 339 26.43 -3.83 -4.12
N PRO A 340 26.50 -4.11 -2.81
CA PRO A 340 25.61 -5.08 -2.20
C PRO A 340 24.14 -4.68 -2.44
N THR A 341 23.29 -5.67 -2.66
CA THR A 341 21.83 -5.53 -2.74
C THR A 341 21.21 -6.69 -1.97
N PHE A 342 20.26 -6.40 -1.08
CA PHE A 342 19.57 -7.47 -0.36
C PHE A 342 18.76 -8.35 -1.33
N VAL A 343 18.96 -9.65 -1.24
CA VAL A 343 18.07 -10.66 -1.86
C VAL A 343 16.96 -11.02 -0.88
N ILE A 344 17.31 -11.22 0.38
CA ILE A 344 16.37 -11.44 1.48
C ILE A 344 16.71 -10.44 2.57
N GLN A 345 15.76 -9.56 2.87
CA GLN A 345 15.83 -8.69 4.03
C GLN A 345 15.21 -9.39 5.23
N PRO A 346 15.74 -9.16 6.44
CA PRO A 346 15.15 -9.72 7.63
C PRO A 346 13.77 -9.09 7.87
N GLN A 347 12.85 -9.92 8.34
CA GLN A 347 11.46 -9.52 8.61
C GLN A 347 11.16 -9.63 10.10
N ASN A 348 10.25 -8.78 10.57
CA ASN A 348 9.76 -8.87 11.94
C ASN A 348 9.20 -10.27 12.19
N THR A 349 9.70 -10.93 13.24
CA THR A 349 9.39 -12.33 13.53
C THR A 349 8.89 -12.45 14.96
N GLU A 350 7.76 -13.14 15.12
CA GLU A 350 7.19 -13.50 16.41
C GLU A 350 7.63 -14.92 16.77
N VAL A 351 8.08 -15.14 18.00
CA VAL A 351 8.56 -16.44 18.48
C VAL A 351 8.13 -16.69 19.92
N LEU A 352 7.78 -17.93 20.25
CA LEU A 352 7.41 -18.29 21.62
C LEU A 352 8.64 -18.45 22.52
N VAL A 353 8.51 -18.06 23.80
CA VAL A 353 9.54 -18.31 24.81
C VAL A 353 9.94 -19.80 24.82
N GLY A 354 11.23 -20.07 24.73
CA GLY A 354 11.82 -21.40 24.71
C GLY A 354 11.97 -22.02 23.31
N GLU A 355 11.34 -21.45 22.28
CA GLU A 355 11.57 -21.86 20.89
C GLU A 355 12.86 -21.24 20.32
N SER A 356 13.21 -21.59 19.08
CA SER A 356 14.36 -21.00 18.38
C SER A 356 13.88 -20.20 17.18
N VAL A 357 14.59 -19.13 16.82
CA VAL A 357 14.22 -18.23 15.70
C VAL A 357 15.41 -18.00 14.78
N THR A 358 15.14 -17.84 13.48
CA THR A 358 16.13 -17.40 12.49
C THR A 358 15.62 -16.14 11.80
N LEU A 359 16.37 -15.03 11.87
CA LEU A 359 16.15 -13.88 11.00
C LEU A 359 16.98 -14.06 9.73
N GLU A 360 16.31 -14.30 8.60
CA GLU A 360 16.99 -14.48 7.31
C GLU A 360 17.57 -13.17 6.80
N CYS A 361 18.84 -13.17 6.38
CA CYS A 361 19.45 -12.05 5.70
C CYS A 361 20.46 -12.54 4.67
N SER A 362 20.25 -12.15 3.42
CA SER A 362 21.18 -12.46 2.33
C SER A 362 21.29 -11.31 1.35
N ALA A 363 22.48 -11.12 0.80
CA ALA A 363 22.77 -10.06 -0.14
C ALA A 363 23.61 -10.60 -1.30
N THR A 364 23.35 -10.05 -2.49
CA THR A 364 24.16 -10.24 -3.69
C THR A 364 25.02 -9.01 -3.92
N GLY A 365 26.08 -9.16 -4.70
CA GLY A 365 27.06 -8.12 -4.96
C GLY A 365 28.36 -8.76 -5.40
N HIS A 366 29.23 -7.98 -6.04
CA HIS A 366 30.52 -8.45 -6.53
C HIS A 366 31.61 -7.47 -6.09
N PRO A 367 32.55 -7.89 -5.21
CA PRO A 367 32.66 -9.21 -4.57
C PRO A 367 31.46 -9.58 -3.67
N LEU A 368 31.26 -10.88 -3.39
CA LEU A 368 30.14 -11.37 -2.56
C LEU A 368 30.12 -10.64 -1.20
N PRO A 369 29.00 -10.01 -0.79
CA PRO A 369 28.96 -9.25 0.45
C PRO A 369 29.09 -10.15 1.69
N GLN A 370 29.88 -9.71 2.68
CA GLN A 370 29.90 -10.31 4.01
C GLN A 370 28.72 -9.82 4.84
N ILE A 371 28.03 -10.76 5.48
CA ILE A 371 26.89 -10.50 6.36
C ILE A 371 27.36 -10.44 7.81
N THR A 372 26.97 -9.38 8.51
CA THR A 372 27.17 -9.22 9.96
C THR A 372 25.90 -8.71 10.61
N TRP A 373 25.76 -8.92 11.92
CA TRP A 373 24.56 -8.56 12.67
C TRP A 373 24.90 -7.75 13.91
N THR A 374 24.04 -6.78 14.24
CA THR A 374 24.09 -5.99 15.47
C THR A 374 22.74 -5.97 16.17
N ARG A 375 22.73 -5.64 17.46
CA ARG A 375 21.52 -5.45 18.25
C ARG A 375 21.34 -3.96 18.59
N GLY A 376 20.13 -3.43 18.46
CA GLY A 376 19.81 -2.03 18.77
C GLY A 376 20.66 -1.00 17.99
N ASP A 377 21.23 -0.02 18.70
CA ASP A 377 21.99 1.15 18.21
C ASP A 377 23.39 0.83 17.62
N ARG A 378 23.48 -0.25 16.86
CA ARG A 378 24.70 -0.80 16.23
C ARG A 378 25.69 -1.46 17.19
N THR A 379 25.24 -1.92 18.36
CA THR A 379 26.09 -2.72 19.25
C THR A 379 26.36 -4.12 18.66
N PRO A 380 27.62 -4.59 18.61
CA PRO A 380 27.92 -5.95 18.20
C PRO A 380 27.15 -6.96 19.05
N LEU A 381 26.71 -8.07 18.44
CA LEU A 381 26.02 -9.12 19.18
C LEU A 381 26.89 -9.59 20.37
N PRO A 382 26.32 -9.72 21.58
CA PRO A 382 27.04 -10.26 22.72
C PRO A 382 27.50 -11.69 22.44
N VAL A 383 28.64 -12.10 23.02
CA VAL A 383 29.13 -13.49 22.92
C VAL A 383 28.20 -14.39 23.73
N ASP A 384 27.14 -14.88 23.08
CA ASP A 384 26.16 -15.78 23.65
C ASP A 384 26.18 -17.11 22.85
N PRO A 385 26.44 -18.27 23.49
CA PRO A 385 26.48 -19.56 22.81
C PRO A 385 25.14 -19.97 22.16
N ARG A 386 24.02 -19.32 22.52
CA ARG A 386 22.70 -19.52 21.90
C ARG A 386 22.55 -18.80 20.56
N VAL A 387 23.44 -17.85 20.23
CA VAL A 387 23.35 -16.98 19.06
C VAL A 387 24.42 -17.36 18.05
N ASN A 388 24.01 -17.66 16.82
CA ASN A 388 24.93 -17.99 15.73
C ASN A 388 24.47 -17.38 14.40
N ILE A 389 25.42 -17.05 13.52
CA ILE A 389 25.12 -16.65 12.14
C ILE A 389 25.18 -17.91 11.27
N THR A 390 24.10 -18.20 10.54
CA THR A 390 24.00 -19.35 9.65
C THR A 390 24.91 -19.17 8.41
N PRO A 391 25.27 -20.26 7.70
CA PRO A 391 26.02 -20.16 6.45
C PRO A 391 25.35 -19.30 5.36
N SER A 392 24.02 -19.13 5.42
CA SER A 392 23.25 -18.28 4.51
C SER A 392 23.24 -16.80 4.90
N GLY A 393 23.82 -16.42 6.04
CA GLY A 393 23.84 -15.06 6.58
C GLY A 393 22.72 -14.73 7.56
N GLY A 394 21.83 -15.68 7.86
CA GLY A 394 20.75 -15.49 8.82
C GLY A 394 21.23 -15.49 10.28
N LEU A 395 20.55 -14.76 11.16
CA LEU A 395 20.80 -14.77 12.60
C LEU A 395 19.92 -15.80 13.29
N TYR A 396 20.53 -16.86 13.83
CA TYR A 396 19.86 -17.92 14.58
C TYR A 396 20.03 -17.72 16.09
N ILE A 397 18.92 -17.76 16.83
CA ILE A 397 18.90 -17.69 18.30
C ILE A 397 18.15 -18.91 18.84
N GLN A 398 18.81 -19.70 19.69
CA GLN A 398 18.24 -20.89 20.32
C GLN A 398 17.66 -20.59 21.71
N ASN A 399 16.54 -21.24 22.06
CA ASN A 399 15.89 -21.12 23.37
C ASN A 399 15.66 -19.64 23.76
N VAL A 400 14.86 -18.96 22.94
CA VAL A 400 14.58 -17.53 23.03
C VAL A 400 13.91 -17.20 24.36
N ASP A 401 14.37 -16.15 25.04
CA ASP A 401 13.73 -15.60 26.25
C ASP A 401 13.30 -14.14 26.05
N GLN A 402 12.62 -13.55 27.05
CA GLN A 402 12.08 -12.19 26.93
C GLN A 402 13.16 -11.13 26.67
N SER A 403 14.40 -11.38 27.12
CA SER A 403 15.54 -10.50 26.92
C SER A 403 16.12 -10.57 25.52
N ASP A 404 15.70 -11.51 24.67
CA ASP A 404 16.10 -11.57 23.25
C ASP A 404 15.17 -10.71 22.36
N SER A 405 14.05 -10.21 22.91
CA SER A 405 13.16 -9.27 22.22
C SER A 405 13.87 -7.96 21.89
N GLY A 406 13.62 -7.41 20.70
CA GLY A 406 14.18 -6.12 20.28
C GLY A 406 14.59 -6.07 18.81
N GLU A 407 15.27 -5.00 18.46
CA GLU A 407 15.72 -4.71 17.09
C GLU A 407 17.07 -5.36 16.79
N TYR A 408 17.14 -6.03 15.63
CA TYR A 408 18.33 -6.63 15.07
C TYR A 408 18.59 -6.05 13.69
N THR A 409 19.82 -5.60 13.44
CA THR A 409 20.22 -5.02 12.16
C THR A 409 21.19 -5.94 11.46
N CYS A 410 20.86 -6.33 10.23
CA CYS A 410 21.76 -7.02 9.33
C CYS A 410 22.53 -6.00 8.48
N PHE A 411 23.85 -6.16 8.39
CA PHE A 411 24.74 -5.40 7.52
C PHE A 411 25.32 -6.32 6.45
N ALA A 412 25.20 -5.92 5.18
CA ALA A 412 25.81 -6.58 4.04
C ALA A 412 26.85 -5.65 3.41
N SER A 413 28.12 -6.06 3.43
CA SER A 413 29.24 -5.21 3.02
C SER A 413 30.20 -5.91 2.06
N ASN A 414 30.65 -5.20 1.02
CA ASN A 414 31.79 -5.61 0.19
C ASN A 414 32.73 -4.41 -0.02
N SER A 415 33.76 -4.57 -0.85
CA SER A 415 34.73 -3.50 -1.13
C SER A 415 34.16 -2.27 -1.85
N VAL A 416 32.89 -2.32 -2.29
CA VAL A 416 32.21 -1.22 -3.02
C VAL A 416 31.32 -0.39 -2.09
N ASP A 417 30.48 -1.04 -1.27
CA ASP A 417 29.47 -0.36 -0.44
C ASP A 417 29.03 -1.25 0.75
N SER A 418 28.30 -0.67 1.70
CA SER A 418 27.72 -1.36 2.86
C SER A 418 26.26 -0.93 3.07
N ILE A 419 25.33 -1.87 2.94
CA ILE A 419 23.90 -1.65 3.16
C ILE A 419 23.43 -2.33 4.45
N HIS A 420 22.30 -1.87 5.00
CA HIS A 420 21.72 -2.45 6.22
C HIS A 420 20.19 -2.55 6.16
N ALA A 421 19.64 -3.51 6.89
CA ALA A 421 18.20 -3.71 7.07
C ALA A 421 17.91 -4.18 8.50
N THR A 422 16.80 -3.71 9.07
CA THR A 422 16.41 -3.91 10.47
C THR A 422 15.16 -4.77 10.58
N ALA A 423 15.12 -5.65 11.58
CA ALA A 423 13.95 -6.44 11.92
C ALA A 423 13.80 -6.57 13.44
N PHE A 424 12.56 -6.71 13.90
CA PHE A 424 12.24 -6.92 15.31
C PHE A 424 11.96 -8.40 15.59
N ILE A 425 12.58 -8.94 16.64
CA ILE A 425 12.14 -10.19 17.26
C ILE A 425 11.16 -9.82 18.37
N ILE A 426 9.96 -10.37 18.29
CA ILE A 426 8.91 -10.19 19.28
C ILE A 426 8.72 -11.52 20.01
N VAL A 427 9.14 -11.57 21.27
CA VAL A 427 9.05 -12.80 22.08
C VAL A 427 7.71 -12.87 22.78
N GLN A 428 6.93 -13.89 22.44
CA GLN A 428 5.58 -14.15 22.93
C GLN A 428 5.58 -15.23 24.03
N ALA A 429 4.71 -15.08 25.02
CA ALA A 429 4.62 -15.96 26.17
C ALA A 429 3.15 -16.23 26.54
N LEU A 430 2.84 -17.49 26.88
CA LEU A 430 1.54 -17.88 27.44
C LEU A 430 1.21 -17.10 28.71
N PRO A 431 -0.09 -16.92 29.04
CA PRO A 431 -0.49 -16.29 30.29
C PRO A 431 -0.01 -17.09 31.51
N GLN A 432 0.57 -16.42 32.50
CA GLN A 432 0.98 -16.97 33.77
C GLN A 432 0.42 -16.12 34.90
N PHE A 433 -0.36 -16.70 35.81
CA PHE A 433 -0.94 -15.98 36.94
C PHE A 433 0.15 -15.46 37.88
N THR A 434 0.07 -14.18 38.21
CA THR A 434 0.88 -13.51 39.24
C THR A 434 0.09 -13.32 40.53
N VAL A 435 -1.24 -13.14 40.43
CA VAL A 435 -2.16 -13.08 41.56
C VAL A 435 -3.35 -14.00 41.28
N THR A 436 -3.63 -14.90 42.21
CA THR A 436 -4.75 -15.86 42.10
C THR A 436 -5.87 -15.52 43.10
N PRO A 437 -7.13 -15.72 42.74
CA PRO A 437 -8.26 -15.38 43.59
C PRO A 437 -8.40 -16.31 44.79
N GLN A 438 -8.87 -15.75 45.90
CA GLN A 438 -9.09 -16.43 47.17
C GLN A 438 -10.59 -16.59 47.44
N SER A 439 -11.02 -17.71 48.03
CA SER A 439 -12.42 -17.93 48.42
C SER A 439 -12.87 -16.96 49.53
N ARG A 440 -14.15 -16.55 49.50
CA ARG A 440 -14.72 -15.50 50.39
C ARG A 440 -16.10 -15.89 50.95
N VAL A 441 -16.39 -15.42 52.17
CA VAL A 441 -17.73 -15.48 52.81
C VAL A 441 -18.21 -14.04 52.98
N VAL A 442 -19.41 -13.71 52.49
CA VAL A 442 -19.91 -12.32 52.41
C VAL A 442 -21.38 -12.24 52.78
N ILE A 443 -21.78 -11.20 53.50
CA ILE A 443 -23.19 -10.95 53.85
C ILE A 443 -23.90 -10.42 52.61
N GLU A 444 -25.15 -10.83 52.41
CA GLU A 444 -26.01 -10.39 51.32
C GLU A 444 -26.00 -8.85 51.21
N GLY A 445 -26.17 -8.33 50.00
CA GLY A 445 -26.05 -6.95 49.56
C GLY A 445 -24.71 -6.24 49.81
N GLN A 446 -23.68 -6.88 50.39
CA GLN A 446 -22.32 -6.32 50.42
C GLN A 446 -21.63 -6.48 49.04
N THR A 447 -20.43 -5.92 48.90
CA THR A 447 -19.62 -6.04 47.68
C THR A 447 -18.42 -6.95 47.96
N VAL A 448 -18.08 -7.84 47.03
CA VAL A 448 -16.91 -8.73 47.13
C VAL A 448 -16.00 -8.60 45.92
N ASP A 449 -14.69 -8.67 46.17
CA ASP A 449 -13.66 -8.63 45.14
C ASP A 449 -12.85 -9.94 45.10
N PHE A 450 -12.78 -10.57 43.94
CA PHE A 450 -11.86 -11.66 43.64
C PHE A 450 -10.74 -11.15 42.73
N GLN A 451 -9.56 -10.93 43.30
CA GLN A 451 -8.39 -10.44 42.57
C GLN A 451 -7.82 -11.54 41.67
N CYS A 452 -7.48 -11.19 40.44
CA CYS A 452 -6.82 -12.10 39.51
C CYS A 452 -5.97 -11.33 38.51
N GLU A 453 -4.67 -11.62 38.47
CA GLU A 453 -3.70 -10.96 37.59
C GLU A 453 -2.83 -12.01 36.92
N ALA A 454 -2.49 -11.79 35.65
CA ALA A 454 -1.58 -12.62 34.90
C ALA A 454 -0.61 -11.79 34.08
N LYS A 455 0.60 -12.30 33.92
CA LYS A 455 1.62 -11.79 32.99
C LYS A 455 1.68 -12.71 31.76
N GLY A 456 2.18 -12.20 30.65
CA GLY A 456 2.26 -12.91 29.38
C GLY A 456 2.45 -11.88 28.28
N TYR A 457 2.86 -12.33 27.09
CA TYR A 457 3.04 -11.44 25.96
C TYR A 457 2.43 -12.05 24.70
N PRO A 458 1.46 -11.42 24.03
CA PRO A 458 0.78 -10.18 24.41
C PRO A 458 0.10 -10.26 25.78
N GLN A 459 -0.11 -9.10 26.41
CA GLN A 459 -0.63 -9.00 27.78
C GLN A 459 -1.99 -9.73 27.90
N PRO A 460 -2.15 -10.68 28.83
CA PRO A 460 -3.32 -11.54 28.88
C PRO A 460 -4.55 -10.83 29.48
N VAL A 461 -5.66 -10.93 28.77
CA VAL A 461 -6.98 -10.46 29.22
C VAL A 461 -7.52 -11.43 30.27
N ILE A 462 -8.06 -10.88 31.36
CA ILE A 462 -8.71 -11.65 32.41
C ILE A 462 -10.21 -11.75 32.16
N ALA A 463 -10.72 -12.97 32.06
CA ALA A 463 -12.14 -13.28 31.97
C ALA A 463 -12.59 -14.11 33.17
N TRP A 464 -13.87 -14.00 33.52
CA TRP A 464 -14.44 -14.73 34.65
C TRP A 464 -15.64 -15.59 34.23
N THR A 465 -15.73 -16.79 34.79
CA THR A 465 -16.88 -17.68 34.62
C THR A 465 -17.44 -18.09 35.98
N LYS A 466 -18.73 -18.46 36.03
CA LYS A 466 -19.38 -19.00 37.24
C LYS A 466 -20.00 -20.35 36.94
N GLY A 467 -19.57 -21.38 37.67
CA GLY A 467 -20.05 -22.75 37.47
C GLY A 467 -19.82 -23.30 36.04
N GLY A 468 -18.75 -22.84 35.37
CA GLY A 468 -18.40 -23.22 33.99
C GLY A 468 -19.10 -22.42 32.90
N SER A 469 -20.08 -21.57 33.23
CA SER A 469 -20.78 -20.69 32.28
C SER A 469 -20.17 -19.29 32.29
N GLN A 470 -20.11 -18.65 31.12
CA GLN A 470 -19.60 -17.29 30.98
C GLN A 470 -20.39 -16.33 31.88
N LEU A 471 -19.70 -15.59 32.75
CA LEU A 471 -20.33 -14.66 33.67
C LEU A 471 -20.86 -13.48 32.86
N SER A 472 -22.18 -13.27 32.86
CA SER A 472 -22.78 -12.10 32.20
C SER A 472 -22.36 -10.84 32.96
N VAL A 473 -21.49 -10.03 32.37
CA VAL A 473 -21.08 -8.75 32.94
C VAL A 473 -22.30 -7.82 32.98
N ASP A 474 -22.71 -7.44 34.19
CA ASP A 474 -23.88 -6.59 34.43
C ASP A 474 -23.52 -5.49 35.44
N ARG A 475 -24.50 -4.69 35.87
CA ARG A 475 -24.23 -3.59 36.83
C ARG A 475 -23.74 -4.07 38.20
N ARG A 476 -23.91 -5.36 38.53
CA ARG A 476 -23.49 -5.97 39.79
C ARG A 476 -22.18 -6.75 39.64
N HIS A 477 -22.03 -7.54 38.58
CA HIS A 477 -20.83 -8.34 38.29
C HIS A 477 -19.91 -7.57 37.32
N LEU A 478 -18.91 -6.90 37.88
CA LEU A 478 -17.95 -6.05 37.16
C LEU A 478 -16.56 -6.67 37.20
N VAL A 479 -15.95 -6.89 36.05
CA VAL A 479 -14.51 -7.17 35.98
C VAL A 479 -13.80 -5.82 35.86
N LEU A 480 -12.98 -5.47 36.85
CA LEU A 480 -12.18 -4.24 36.86
C LEU A 480 -11.01 -4.34 35.89
N SER A 481 -10.42 -3.21 35.51
CA SER A 481 -9.23 -3.16 34.64
C SER A 481 -8.03 -3.92 35.19
N SER A 482 -7.96 -4.13 36.50
CA SER A 482 -6.95 -4.96 37.16
C SER A 482 -7.17 -6.47 37.00
N GLY A 483 -8.25 -6.90 36.32
CA GLY A 483 -8.67 -8.31 36.24
C GLY A 483 -9.46 -8.80 37.45
N THR A 484 -9.71 -7.94 38.45
CA THR A 484 -10.47 -8.26 39.65
C THR A 484 -11.96 -8.35 39.34
N LEU A 485 -12.61 -9.47 39.68
CA LEU A 485 -14.06 -9.57 39.65
C LEU A 485 -14.66 -8.96 40.91
N ARG A 486 -15.39 -7.86 40.75
CA ARG A 486 -16.20 -7.21 41.77
C ARG A 486 -17.66 -7.59 41.61
N ILE A 487 -18.27 -8.14 42.64
CA ILE A 487 -19.71 -8.43 42.71
C ILE A 487 -20.33 -7.49 43.72
N SER A 488 -21.10 -6.51 43.24
CA SER A 488 -21.76 -5.49 44.05
C SER A 488 -23.18 -5.93 44.41
N GLY A 489 -23.56 -5.78 45.68
CA GLY A 489 -24.90 -6.18 46.11
C GLY A 489 -25.10 -7.70 46.03
N VAL A 490 -24.16 -8.47 46.58
CA VAL A 490 -24.14 -9.94 46.57
C VAL A 490 -25.46 -10.51 47.06
N ALA A 491 -26.14 -11.33 46.28
CA ALA A 491 -27.39 -11.99 46.66
C ALA A 491 -27.15 -13.48 46.97
N LEU A 492 -28.10 -14.15 47.64
CA LEU A 492 -27.96 -15.58 47.95
C LEU A 492 -27.70 -16.44 46.70
N HIS A 493 -28.27 -16.10 45.55
CA HIS A 493 -28.02 -16.80 44.27
C HIS A 493 -26.64 -16.51 43.67
N ASP A 494 -25.91 -15.50 44.17
CA ASP A 494 -24.54 -15.22 43.75
C ASP A 494 -23.55 -16.24 44.34
N GLN A 495 -23.93 -17.03 45.35
CA GLN A 495 -23.13 -18.15 45.85
C GLN A 495 -22.70 -19.11 44.73
N GLY A 496 -21.45 -19.58 44.79
CA GLY A 496 -20.94 -20.57 43.84
C GLY A 496 -19.44 -20.48 43.57
N GLN A 497 -19.01 -21.28 42.58
CA GLN A 497 -17.63 -21.34 42.11
C GLN A 497 -17.39 -20.32 41.00
N TYR A 498 -16.37 -19.47 41.19
CA TYR A 498 -15.90 -18.48 40.23
C TYR A 498 -14.53 -18.90 39.70
N GLU A 499 -14.37 -18.93 38.37
CA GLU A 499 -13.12 -19.28 37.69
C GLU A 499 -12.59 -18.06 36.95
N CYS A 500 -11.36 -17.68 37.26
CA CYS A 500 -10.60 -16.69 36.52
C CYS A 500 -9.83 -17.36 35.39
N GLN A 501 -9.96 -16.84 34.18
CA GLN A 501 -9.27 -17.29 32.99
C GLN A 501 -8.42 -16.16 32.42
N ALA A 502 -7.10 -16.34 32.38
CA ALA A 502 -6.19 -15.43 31.71
C ALA A 502 -5.98 -15.91 30.27
N VAL A 503 -6.25 -15.06 29.29
CA VAL A 503 -6.23 -15.40 27.86
C VAL A 503 -5.39 -14.38 27.11
N ASN A 504 -4.42 -14.84 26.33
CA ASN A 504 -3.86 -14.05 25.24
C ASN A 504 -3.94 -14.85 23.94
N ILE A 505 -3.46 -14.27 22.85
CA ILE A 505 -3.48 -14.91 21.52
C ILE A 505 -2.69 -16.23 21.46
N ILE A 506 -1.81 -16.49 22.43
CA ILE A 506 -1.00 -17.72 22.49
C ILE A 506 -1.76 -18.84 23.19
N GLY A 507 -2.62 -18.52 24.16
CA GLY A 507 -3.42 -19.53 24.85
C GLY A 507 -4.10 -18.99 26.10
N SER A 508 -4.61 -19.92 26.93
CA SER A 508 -5.30 -19.56 28.17
C SER A 508 -4.91 -20.44 29.36
N GLN A 509 -4.95 -19.86 30.56
CA GLN A 509 -4.78 -20.53 31.84
C GLN A 509 -5.97 -20.22 32.76
N LYS A 510 -6.30 -21.11 33.69
CA LYS A 510 -7.49 -21.02 34.57
C LYS A 510 -7.16 -21.27 36.04
N VAL A 511 -7.85 -20.57 36.94
CA VAL A 511 -7.76 -20.74 38.40
C VAL A 511 -9.12 -20.47 39.07
N VAL A 512 -9.43 -21.13 40.19
CA VAL A 512 -10.78 -21.18 40.78
C VAL A 512 -10.82 -20.63 42.21
N ALA A 513 -11.90 -19.93 42.56
CA ALA A 513 -12.26 -19.51 43.92
C ALA A 513 -13.77 -19.74 44.23
N HIS A 514 -14.17 -19.70 45.49
CA HIS A 514 -15.57 -19.93 45.92
C HIS A 514 -16.14 -18.75 46.71
N LEU A 515 -17.41 -18.40 46.43
CA LEU A 515 -18.19 -17.40 47.19
C LEU A 515 -19.28 -18.10 48.01
N THR A 516 -19.33 -17.81 49.31
CA THR A 516 -20.43 -18.21 50.22
C THR A 516 -21.18 -16.97 50.69
N VAL A 517 -22.53 -17.00 50.65
CA VAL A 517 -23.35 -15.82 50.96
C VAL A 517 -24.19 -16.04 52.23
N GLN A 518 -24.15 -15.09 53.17
CA GLN A 518 -24.94 -15.10 54.41
C GLN A 518 -26.15 -14.15 54.29
N PRO A 519 -27.38 -14.53 54.70
CA PRO A 519 -28.59 -13.71 54.54
C PRO A 519 -28.63 -12.49 55.48
N ARG A 520 -29.34 -11.42 55.07
CA ARG A 520 -29.59 -10.21 55.88
C ARG A 520 -30.75 -10.40 56.87
N VAL A 521 -30.62 -9.87 58.10
CA VAL A 521 -31.68 -9.93 59.13
C VAL A 521 -31.97 -8.53 59.66
N THR A 522 -33.22 -8.08 59.58
CA THR A 522 -33.68 -6.79 60.13
C THR A 522 -33.70 -6.82 61.67
N PRO A 523 -33.53 -5.67 62.35
CA PRO A 523 -33.54 -5.63 63.81
C PRO A 523 -34.89 -6.07 64.37
N VAL A 524 -34.89 -6.99 65.34
CA VAL A 524 -36.06 -7.42 66.12
C VAL A 524 -35.76 -7.26 67.59
N PHE A 525 -36.67 -6.66 68.36
CA PHE A 525 -36.46 -6.47 69.80
C PHE A 525 -36.54 -7.78 70.58
N ALA A 526 -35.56 -8.02 71.43
CA ALA A 526 -35.53 -9.11 72.40
C ALA A 526 -36.13 -8.68 73.76
N SER A 527 -36.00 -7.40 74.13
CA SER A 527 -36.68 -6.81 75.29
C SER A 527 -37.19 -5.41 74.94
N ILE A 528 -38.40 -5.05 75.38
CA ILE A 528 -39.04 -3.75 75.10
C ILE A 528 -39.41 -3.02 76.40
N PRO A 529 -39.44 -1.67 76.41
CA PRO A 529 -39.90 -0.89 77.55
C PRO A 529 -41.45 -0.81 77.57
N SER A 530 -42.02 -0.55 78.74
CA SER A 530 -43.47 -0.39 78.94
C SER A 530 -43.77 0.89 79.72
N ASP A 531 -44.92 1.51 79.46
CA ASP A 531 -45.38 2.73 80.13
C ASP A 531 -45.26 2.65 81.65
N MET A 532 -44.77 3.73 82.27
CA MET A 532 -44.57 3.78 83.71
C MET A 532 -44.72 5.19 84.27
N THR A 533 -45.16 5.27 85.53
CA THR A 533 -45.31 6.53 86.28
C THR A 533 -44.35 6.52 87.45
N VAL A 534 -43.55 7.59 87.59
CA VAL A 534 -42.52 7.70 88.63
C VAL A 534 -42.58 9.05 89.35
N GLU A 535 -42.12 9.05 90.60
CA GLU A 535 -42.03 10.28 91.42
C GLU A 535 -40.74 11.05 91.13
N VAL A 536 -40.78 12.36 91.37
CA VAL A 536 -39.61 13.23 91.23
C VAL A 536 -38.47 12.78 92.14
N GLY A 537 -37.26 12.79 91.62
CA GLY A 537 -36.03 12.45 92.33
C GLY A 537 -35.64 10.97 92.28
N THR A 538 -36.41 10.14 91.58
CA THR A 538 -36.11 8.70 91.43
C THR A 538 -35.19 8.44 90.23
N ASN A 539 -34.42 7.34 90.28
CA ASN A 539 -33.69 6.84 89.10
C ASN A 539 -34.53 5.75 88.43
N VAL A 540 -34.66 5.79 87.11
CA VAL A 540 -35.44 4.80 86.34
C VAL A 540 -34.60 4.19 85.22
N GLN A 541 -34.78 2.90 84.95
CA GLN A 541 -34.12 2.20 83.84
C GLN A 541 -35.17 1.62 82.89
N LEU A 542 -35.04 1.95 81.61
CA LEU A 542 -35.92 1.53 80.53
C LEU A 542 -35.23 0.43 79.70
N PRO A 543 -35.77 -0.80 79.68
CA PRO A 543 -35.17 -1.90 78.95
C PRO A 543 -35.40 -1.76 77.43
N CYS A 544 -34.38 -2.06 76.63
CA CYS A 544 -34.42 -2.14 75.19
C CYS A 544 -33.19 -2.90 74.69
N SER A 545 -33.41 -4.05 74.04
CA SER A 545 -32.34 -4.86 73.44
C SER A 545 -32.85 -5.46 72.12
N SER A 546 -31.98 -5.67 71.13
CA SER A 546 -32.38 -6.11 69.79
C SER A 546 -31.39 -7.11 69.17
N GLN A 547 -31.88 -7.93 68.24
CA GLN A 547 -31.08 -8.87 67.45
C GLN A 547 -31.25 -8.54 65.96
N GLY A 548 -30.19 -8.70 65.17
CA GLY A 548 -30.20 -8.47 63.73
C GLY A 548 -28.81 -8.67 63.14
N GLU A 549 -28.73 -8.83 61.82
CA GLU A 549 -27.47 -9.05 61.09
C GLU A 549 -27.45 -8.12 59.87
N PRO A 550 -26.61 -7.06 59.87
CA PRO A 550 -25.59 -6.70 60.88
C PRO A 550 -26.16 -6.28 62.25
N GLU A 551 -25.35 -6.39 63.31
CA GLU A 551 -25.75 -6.07 64.70
C GLU A 551 -26.38 -4.65 64.80
N PRO A 552 -27.60 -4.50 65.35
CA PRO A 552 -28.28 -3.21 65.36
C PRO A 552 -27.76 -2.25 66.43
N ALA A 553 -27.54 -1.00 66.05
CA ALA A 553 -27.26 0.09 66.99
C ALA A 553 -28.56 0.56 67.65
N ILE A 554 -28.57 0.64 68.98
CA ILE A 554 -29.71 1.12 69.77
C ILE A 554 -29.54 2.61 70.07
N THR A 555 -30.60 3.36 69.81
CA THR A 555 -30.70 4.79 70.12
C THR A 555 -32.02 5.07 70.80
N TRP A 556 -32.07 6.09 71.65
CA TRP A 556 -33.28 6.52 72.32
C TRP A 556 -33.66 7.92 71.88
N ASN A 557 -34.95 8.14 71.64
CA ASN A 557 -35.52 9.46 71.38
C ASN A 557 -36.49 9.79 72.51
N LYS A 558 -36.46 11.04 72.98
CA LYS A 558 -37.48 11.60 73.86
C LYS A 558 -38.25 12.65 73.06
N ASP A 559 -39.55 12.44 72.90
CA ASP A 559 -40.46 13.37 72.21
C ASP A 559 -39.98 13.79 70.79
N GLY A 560 -39.35 12.85 70.08
CA GLY A 560 -38.83 13.07 68.72
C GLY A 560 -37.41 13.63 68.64
N VAL A 561 -36.75 13.91 69.77
CA VAL A 561 -35.36 14.37 69.84
C VAL A 561 -34.47 13.25 70.38
N GLN A 562 -33.33 13.01 69.75
CA GLN A 562 -32.39 11.97 70.15
C GLN A 562 -31.76 12.27 71.52
N VAL A 563 -31.85 11.31 72.43
CA VAL A 563 -31.24 11.35 73.77
C VAL A 563 -29.73 11.12 73.62
N THR A 564 -28.94 11.95 74.31
CA THR A 564 -27.48 11.89 74.29
C THR A 564 -26.93 11.53 75.67
N GLU A 565 -25.84 10.78 75.68
CA GLU A 565 -25.15 10.34 76.90
C GLU A 565 -24.75 11.55 77.77
N SER A 566 -25.13 11.53 79.04
CA SER A 566 -24.90 12.61 80.00
C SER A 566 -24.96 12.10 81.44
N GLY A 567 -24.66 12.96 82.42
CA GLY A 567 -24.90 12.62 83.83
C GLY A 567 -26.38 12.34 84.17
N LYS A 568 -27.30 12.71 83.28
CA LYS A 568 -28.75 12.53 83.42
C LYS A 568 -29.27 11.27 82.73
N PHE A 569 -28.78 10.98 81.53
CA PHE A 569 -29.20 9.87 80.67
C PHE A 569 -28.00 8.99 80.34
N HIS A 570 -28.06 7.71 80.71
CA HIS A 570 -27.02 6.72 80.45
C HIS A 570 -27.55 5.56 79.62
N ILE A 571 -26.94 5.26 78.47
CA ILE A 571 -27.32 4.13 77.62
C ILE A 571 -26.30 3.00 77.79
N SER A 572 -26.74 1.84 78.27
CA SER A 572 -25.85 0.68 78.46
C SER A 572 -25.47 0.04 77.11
N PRO A 573 -24.37 -0.74 77.05
CA PRO A 573 -23.98 -1.49 75.85
C PRO A 573 -25.09 -2.43 75.32
N GLU A 574 -25.93 -2.94 76.20
CA GLU A 574 -27.07 -3.80 75.88
C GLU A 574 -28.30 -3.02 75.37
N GLY A 575 -28.26 -1.68 75.41
CA GLY A 575 -29.29 -0.77 74.89
C GLY A 575 -30.24 -0.17 75.95
N PHE A 576 -30.01 -0.43 77.23
CA PHE A 576 -30.87 0.05 78.32
C PHE A 576 -30.65 1.53 78.63
N LEU A 577 -31.73 2.33 78.66
CA LEU A 577 -31.66 3.74 79.02
C LEU A 577 -31.91 3.93 80.52
N THR A 578 -30.93 4.41 81.25
CA THR A 578 -31.06 4.82 82.66
C THR A 578 -31.20 6.34 82.75
N ILE A 579 -32.25 6.82 83.40
CA ILE A 579 -32.53 8.23 83.66
C ILE A 579 -32.34 8.48 85.16
N HIS A 580 -31.40 9.33 85.52
CA HIS A 580 -31.09 9.65 86.91
C HIS A 580 -31.89 10.87 87.42
N ASP A 581 -32.28 10.89 88.69
CA ASP A 581 -32.90 12.04 89.39
C ASP A 581 -34.10 12.64 88.64
N VAL A 582 -35.06 11.80 88.23
CA VAL A 582 -36.18 12.12 87.34
C VAL A 582 -36.97 13.37 87.78
N GLY A 583 -37.20 14.33 86.89
CA GLY A 583 -38.00 15.54 87.09
C GLY A 583 -39.13 15.71 86.05
N THR A 584 -39.93 16.77 86.15
CA THR A 584 -41.06 17.05 85.21
C THR A 584 -40.68 16.92 83.74
N ALA A 585 -39.54 17.52 83.39
CA ALA A 585 -39.06 17.62 82.02
C ALA A 585 -38.66 16.26 81.44
N ASP A 586 -38.46 15.26 82.30
CA ASP A 586 -38.16 13.89 81.90
C ASP A 586 -39.44 13.11 81.57
N ALA A 587 -40.63 13.61 81.88
CA ALA A 587 -41.87 13.03 81.37
C ALA A 587 -41.95 13.19 79.84
N GLY A 588 -42.50 12.19 79.15
CA GLY A 588 -42.63 12.23 77.70
C GLY A 588 -42.69 10.85 77.07
N ARG A 589 -42.82 10.83 75.75
CA ARG A 589 -42.78 9.60 74.94
C ARG A 589 -41.32 9.27 74.67
N TYR A 590 -40.83 8.20 75.28
CA TYR A 590 -39.53 7.63 74.97
C TYR A 590 -39.70 6.58 73.89
N GLU A 591 -38.89 6.66 72.85
CA GLU A 591 -38.88 5.72 71.75
C GLU A 591 -37.48 5.11 71.64
N CYS A 592 -37.40 3.81 71.85
CA CYS A 592 -36.18 3.06 71.56
C CYS A 592 -36.18 2.66 70.09
N VAL A 593 -35.10 2.95 69.39
CA VAL A 593 -34.91 2.65 67.97
C VAL A 593 -33.67 1.77 67.81
N ALA A 594 -33.88 0.53 67.38
CA ALA A 594 -32.82 -0.38 66.97
C ALA A 594 -32.64 -0.31 65.46
N ARG A 595 -31.45 0.06 64.99
CA ARG A 595 -31.18 0.29 63.57
C ARG A 595 -29.92 -0.43 63.14
N ASN A 596 -30.03 -1.24 62.10
CA ASN A 596 -28.88 -1.69 61.32
C ASN A 596 -29.00 -1.16 59.90
N THR A 597 -28.07 -1.55 59.03
CA THR A 597 -28.07 -1.13 57.61
C THR A 597 -29.24 -1.68 56.80
N ILE A 598 -30.02 -2.62 57.34
CA ILE A 598 -31.10 -3.33 56.63
C ILE A 598 -32.46 -2.72 56.95
N GLY A 599 -32.65 -2.26 58.18
CA GLY A 599 -33.88 -1.63 58.60
C GLY A 599 -33.77 -1.08 60.01
N TYR A 600 -34.89 -0.61 60.52
CA TYR A 600 -35.01 -0.22 61.91
C TYR A 600 -36.30 -0.79 62.50
N ALA A 601 -36.26 -1.13 63.76
CA ALA A 601 -37.43 -1.36 64.58
C ALA A 601 -37.49 -0.24 65.62
N SER A 602 -38.70 0.22 65.94
CA SER A 602 -38.91 1.19 67.01
C SER A 602 -40.03 0.72 67.92
N VAL A 603 -39.88 1.01 69.21
CA VAL A 603 -40.90 0.75 70.22
C VAL A 603 -40.95 1.96 71.14
N SER A 604 -42.15 2.38 71.51
CA SER A 604 -42.34 3.57 72.34
C SER A 604 -43.05 3.24 73.63
N MET A 605 -42.71 4.01 74.65
CA MET A 605 -43.32 4.00 75.97
C MET A 605 -43.54 5.44 76.44
N VAL A 606 -44.47 5.62 77.36
CA VAL A 606 -44.73 6.90 78.02
C VAL A 606 -44.21 6.85 79.44
N LEU A 607 -43.27 7.74 79.76
CA LEU A 607 -42.84 8.00 81.12
C LEU A 607 -43.66 9.18 81.65
N SER A 608 -44.50 8.94 82.65
CA SER A 608 -45.26 9.99 83.34
C SER A 608 -44.55 10.37 84.63
N VAL A 609 -44.28 11.67 84.85
CA VAL A 609 -43.64 12.17 86.07
C VAL A 609 -44.61 13.09 86.79
N ASN A 610 -44.93 12.77 88.05
CA ASN A 610 -45.87 13.56 88.84
C ASN A 610 -45.17 14.77 89.48
N VAL A 611 -45.43 15.99 88.98
CA VAL A 611 -44.95 17.24 89.60
C VAL A 611 -45.90 18.42 89.31
N PRO A 612 -46.02 19.42 90.21
CA PRO A 612 -47.02 20.49 90.09
C PRO A 612 -46.60 21.66 89.15
N ASP A 613 -47.45 21.90 88.14
CA ASP A 613 -47.81 23.11 87.32
C ASP A 613 -46.79 24.12 86.68
N VAL A 614 -47.17 24.58 85.45
CA VAL A 614 -46.87 25.85 84.67
C VAL A 614 -45.90 25.89 83.44
N SER A 615 -46.49 25.85 82.21
CA SER A 615 -46.41 26.64 80.92
C SER A 615 -45.14 27.11 80.11
N ARG A 616 -45.19 26.93 78.73
CA ARG A 616 -45.00 27.88 77.55
C ARG A 616 -43.98 27.59 76.37
N ASN A 617 -44.54 27.44 75.13
CA ASN A 617 -44.32 28.00 73.74
C ASN A 617 -43.01 28.06 72.89
N GLY A 618 -43.17 27.82 71.55
CA GLY A 618 -42.31 28.19 70.38
C GLY A 618 -43.09 28.28 69.03
N ASP A 619 -42.61 29.07 68.05
CA ASP A 619 -43.33 29.90 67.03
C ASP A 619 -43.78 29.24 65.68
N PRO A 620 -44.99 29.54 65.11
CA PRO A 620 -45.51 28.98 63.85
C PRO A 620 -45.06 29.65 62.52
N TYR A 621 -44.37 30.79 62.53
CA TYR A 621 -44.14 31.61 61.31
C TYR A 621 -43.15 31.00 60.30
N VAL A 622 -42.20 30.17 60.76
CA VAL A 622 -41.11 29.61 59.93
C VAL A 622 -41.58 28.46 59.03
N ALA A 623 -42.60 27.71 59.46
CA ALA A 623 -43.12 26.58 58.70
C ALA A 623 -43.91 27.01 57.45
N THR A 624 -44.50 28.21 57.47
CA THR A 624 -45.39 28.69 56.41
C THR A 624 -44.62 29.19 55.18
N SER A 625 -43.47 29.84 55.37
CA SER A 625 -42.65 30.38 54.27
C SER A 625 -41.99 29.32 53.39
N ILE A 626 -41.71 28.13 53.94
CA ILE A 626 -41.10 27.01 53.22
C ILE A 626 -42.09 26.37 52.24
N VAL A 627 -43.37 26.28 52.63
CA VAL A 627 -44.43 25.72 51.79
C VAL A 627 -44.78 26.64 50.61
N GLU A 628 -44.72 27.96 50.83
CA GLU A 628 -45.03 28.98 49.82
C GLU A 628 -43.98 29.07 48.70
N ALA A 629 -42.71 28.82 49.02
CA ALA A 629 -41.61 28.77 48.05
C ALA A 629 -41.75 27.58 47.09
N ILE A 630 -42.09 26.40 47.61
CA ILE A 630 -42.30 25.17 46.82
C ILE A 630 -43.46 25.35 45.83
N ALA A 631 -44.59 25.89 46.29
CA ALA A 631 -45.78 26.10 45.47
C ALA A 631 -45.59 27.14 44.35
N THR A 632 -44.59 28.02 44.46
CA THR A 632 -44.33 29.10 43.51
C THR A 632 -43.48 28.61 42.34
N VAL A 633 -42.49 27.76 42.62
CA VAL A 633 -41.71 27.05 41.59
C VAL A 633 -42.58 26.11 40.74
N ASP A 634 -43.51 25.38 41.36
CA ASP A 634 -44.45 24.51 40.64
C ASP A 634 -45.40 25.30 39.71
N ARG A 635 -45.72 26.55 40.05
CA ARG A 635 -46.53 27.44 39.21
C ARG A 635 -45.75 27.98 38.02
N ALA A 636 -44.46 28.28 38.17
CA ALA A 636 -43.59 28.72 37.07
C ALA A 636 -43.38 27.61 36.01
N ILE A 637 -43.21 26.37 36.46
CA ILE A 637 -43.12 25.18 35.59
C ILE A 637 -44.43 24.97 34.83
N ASN A 638 -45.57 25.10 35.50
CA ASN A 638 -46.89 25.00 34.87
C ASN A 638 -47.20 26.18 33.93
N SER A 639 -46.75 27.40 34.24
CA SER A 639 -46.90 28.58 33.37
C SER A 639 -46.06 28.47 32.09
N THR A 640 -44.83 27.95 32.19
CA THR A 640 -43.96 27.66 31.03
C THR A 640 -44.59 26.59 30.14
N ARG A 641 -45.24 25.59 30.75
CA ARG A 641 -46.10 24.62 30.05
C ARG A 641 -47.30 25.30 29.38
N THR A 642 -48.00 26.24 30.02
CA THR A 642 -49.15 26.92 29.38
C THR A 642 -48.71 27.81 28.21
N HIS A 643 -47.60 28.53 28.34
CA HIS A 643 -47.17 29.51 27.32
C HIS A 643 -46.51 28.89 26.08
N LEU A 644 -45.90 27.71 26.20
CA LEU A 644 -45.32 26.98 25.07
C LEU A 644 -46.36 26.19 24.23
N PHE A 645 -47.63 26.09 24.67
CA PHE A 645 -48.60 25.12 24.13
C PHE A 645 -50.02 25.64 23.84
N ASP A 646 -50.19 26.90 23.43
CA ASP A 646 -51.50 27.41 22.97
C ASP A 646 -52.01 26.80 21.65
N SER A 647 -51.31 25.80 21.09
CA SER A 647 -51.88 24.86 20.10
C SER A 647 -51.60 23.41 20.52
N ARG A 648 -52.68 22.62 20.63
CA ARG A 648 -52.79 21.34 21.35
C ARG A 648 -51.78 20.26 20.93
N PRO A 649 -51.10 19.56 21.86
CA PRO A 649 -50.44 18.28 21.60
C PRO A 649 -51.40 17.10 21.74
N HIS A 650 -51.25 16.07 20.90
CA HIS A 650 -52.21 14.97 20.72
C HIS A 650 -51.84 13.65 21.44
N SER A 651 -50.71 13.54 22.15
CA SER A 651 -50.43 12.40 23.04
C SER A 651 -49.30 12.65 24.06
N PRO A 652 -49.16 11.79 25.11
CA PRO A 652 -47.97 11.77 25.98
C PRO A 652 -46.63 11.55 25.27
N ASN A 653 -46.63 11.03 24.04
CA ASN A 653 -45.42 10.95 23.21
C ASN A 653 -44.96 12.32 22.68
N ASP A 654 -45.83 13.34 22.67
CA ASP A 654 -45.50 14.71 22.23
C ASP A 654 -44.83 15.53 23.34
N LEU A 655 -45.14 15.23 24.61
CA LEU A 655 -44.36 15.69 25.77
C LEU A 655 -42.94 15.11 25.75
N LEU A 656 -42.83 13.86 25.32
CA LEU A 656 -41.56 13.23 25.03
C LEU A 656 -40.88 13.84 23.80
N ALA A 657 -41.57 14.44 22.81
CA ALA A 657 -40.99 15.07 21.61
C ALA A 657 -40.19 16.36 21.88
N LEU A 658 -40.44 17.07 22.99
CA LEU A 658 -39.53 18.11 23.49
C LEU A 658 -38.18 17.56 23.95
N PHE A 659 -38.14 16.27 24.30
CA PHE A 659 -36.99 15.48 24.73
C PHE A 659 -36.69 14.28 23.79
N ARG A 660 -37.39 14.17 22.63
CA ARG A 660 -37.30 13.07 21.65
C ARG A 660 -37.09 13.68 20.28
N TYR A 661 -35.84 13.60 19.88
CA TYR A 661 -35.30 13.45 18.52
C TYR A 661 -36.25 13.70 17.34
N PRO A 662 -36.05 14.81 16.60
CA PRO A 662 -36.07 14.76 15.14
C PRO A 662 -34.85 13.96 14.66
N ARG A 663 -35.06 13.11 13.66
CA ARG A 663 -34.03 12.26 13.05
C ARG A 663 -32.97 13.11 12.33
N ASP A 664 -31.89 13.45 13.02
CA ASP A 664 -30.56 13.68 12.43
C ASP A 664 -29.49 13.58 13.54
N PRO A 665 -28.49 12.68 13.47
CA PRO A 665 -27.67 12.29 14.62
C PRO A 665 -26.28 12.94 14.59
N TYR A 666 -25.95 13.72 15.62
CA TYR A 666 -25.01 13.36 16.71
C TYR A 666 -24.47 14.61 17.41
N THR A 667 -24.26 15.71 16.69
CA THR A 667 -23.59 16.93 17.18
C THR A 667 -24.48 17.89 17.98
N VAL A 668 -25.80 17.85 17.74
CA VAL A 668 -26.78 18.77 18.35
C VAL A 668 -27.19 18.34 19.77
N GLY A 669 -27.08 17.07 20.14
CA GLY A 669 -27.63 16.55 21.40
C GLY A 669 -26.98 17.12 22.67
N GLN A 670 -25.66 17.30 22.63
CA GLN A 670 -24.85 17.67 23.79
C GLN A 670 -24.88 19.19 24.05
N ALA A 671 -24.69 19.99 23.01
CA ALA A 671 -24.87 21.44 23.07
C ALA A 671 -26.29 21.81 23.52
N ARG A 672 -27.31 21.07 23.04
CA ARG A 672 -28.71 21.28 23.42
C ARG A 672 -28.98 20.92 24.88
N ALA A 673 -28.36 19.87 25.40
CA ALA A 673 -28.45 19.50 26.81
C ALA A 673 -27.95 20.63 27.73
N GLY A 674 -26.78 21.20 27.39
CA GLY A 674 -26.20 22.32 28.11
C GLY A 674 -27.07 23.59 28.06
N GLU A 675 -27.59 23.93 26.87
CA GLU A 675 -28.46 25.09 26.68
C GLU A 675 -29.81 24.95 27.40
N ILE A 676 -30.44 23.77 27.35
CA ILE A 676 -31.69 23.50 28.08
C ILE A 676 -31.48 23.77 29.57
N PHE A 677 -30.36 23.30 30.12
CA PHE A 677 -30.01 23.52 31.52
C PHE A 677 -29.80 25.01 31.85
N GLU A 678 -29.05 25.73 31.03
CA GLU A 678 -28.83 27.18 31.22
C GLU A 678 -30.14 27.96 31.21
N ARG A 679 -31.04 27.63 30.28
CA ARG A 679 -32.38 28.22 30.22
C ARG A 679 -33.21 27.92 31.47
N THR A 680 -33.22 26.67 31.94
CA THR A 680 -33.98 26.29 33.15
C THR A 680 -33.49 27.05 34.38
N LEU A 681 -32.17 27.19 34.56
CA LEU A 681 -31.63 27.96 35.69
C LEU A 681 -31.91 29.46 35.59
N GLN A 682 -31.87 30.03 34.39
CA GLN A 682 -32.23 31.43 34.18
C GLN A 682 -33.70 31.68 34.56
N LEU A 683 -34.62 30.81 34.15
CA LEU A 683 -36.03 30.91 34.55
C LEU A 683 -36.21 30.79 36.07
N ILE A 684 -35.43 29.92 36.74
CA ILE A 684 -35.42 29.84 38.21
C ILE A 684 -34.91 31.15 38.82
N GLN A 685 -33.80 31.70 38.32
CA GLN A 685 -33.24 32.96 38.81
C GLN A 685 -34.19 34.14 38.63
N GLU A 686 -34.84 34.28 37.48
CA GLU A 686 -35.85 35.31 37.22
C GLU A 686 -37.04 35.19 38.17
N HIS A 687 -37.43 33.96 38.53
CA HIS A 687 -38.48 33.70 39.52
C HIS A 687 -38.04 33.99 40.98
N VAL A 688 -36.73 33.90 41.24
CA VAL A 688 -36.11 34.09 42.56
C VAL A 688 -35.62 35.53 42.78
N GLN A 689 -35.68 36.41 41.77
CA GLN A 689 -35.08 37.76 41.79
C GLN A 689 -35.80 38.80 42.67
N HIS A 690 -35.89 38.51 43.96
CA HIS A 690 -35.81 39.48 45.07
C HIS A 690 -34.62 39.18 46.01
N GLY A 691 -33.54 38.56 45.51
CA GLY A 691 -32.24 38.63 46.18
C GLY A 691 -31.35 37.40 45.99
N LEU A 692 -30.25 37.57 45.26
CA LEU A 692 -28.92 37.09 45.63
C LEU A 692 -27.89 37.54 44.58
N MET A 693 -27.07 38.52 44.97
CA MET A 693 -25.78 38.80 44.35
C MET A 693 -24.76 37.87 45.00
N VAL A 694 -24.04 37.07 44.21
CA VAL A 694 -22.98 36.20 44.73
C VAL A 694 -21.68 36.99 44.75
N ASP A 695 -21.19 37.33 45.94
CA ASP A 695 -19.82 37.78 46.16
C ASP A 695 -18.93 36.56 46.40
N LEU A 696 -17.97 36.34 45.51
CA LEU A 696 -17.04 35.21 45.55
C LEU A 696 -15.83 35.46 46.47
N ASN A 697 -15.81 36.56 47.25
CA ASN A 697 -14.70 36.96 48.09
C ASN A 697 -15.00 37.06 49.60
N GLY A 698 -15.75 36.11 50.17
CA GLY A 698 -15.39 35.66 51.54
C GLY A 698 -16.44 35.62 52.66
N THR A 699 -17.75 35.58 52.42
CA THR A 699 -18.72 35.11 53.44
C THR A 699 -19.89 34.36 52.80
N SER A 700 -20.18 33.18 53.34
CA SER A 700 -20.88 32.04 52.73
C SER A 700 -22.40 32.17 52.65
N TYR A 701 -22.96 31.98 51.44
CA TYR A 701 -24.28 31.40 51.21
C TYR A 701 -24.12 30.18 50.28
N HIS A 702 -24.84 29.08 50.55
CA HIS A 702 -24.80 27.87 49.73
C HIS A 702 -25.94 27.88 48.70
N TYR A 703 -25.59 27.73 47.42
CA TYR A 703 -26.57 27.59 46.33
C TYR A 703 -27.52 26.39 46.50
N ASN A 704 -27.11 25.38 47.28
CA ASN A 704 -27.96 24.25 47.70
C ASN A 704 -29.21 24.69 48.48
N ASP A 705 -29.24 25.94 48.94
CA ASP A 705 -30.37 26.54 49.65
C ASP A 705 -31.44 27.12 48.68
N LEU A 706 -31.15 27.21 47.37
CA LEU A 706 -32.04 27.80 46.34
C LEU A 706 -32.73 26.77 45.43
N VAL A 707 -32.06 25.66 45.14
CA VAL A 707 -32.61 24.53 44.37
C VAL A 707 -32.08 23.25 44.97
N SER A 708 -32.97 22.33 45.39
CA SER A 708 -32.52 21.11 46.05
C SER A 708 -31.61 20.27 45.12
N PRO A 709 -30.60 19.57 45.65
CA PRO A 709 -29.75 18.68 44.87
C PRO A 709 -30.51 17.64 44.02
N GLN A 710 -31.72 17.27 44.47
CA GLN A 710 -32.60 16.33 43.78
C GLN A 710 -33.19 16.93 42.49
N TYR A 711 -33.59 18.21 42.52
CA TYR A 711 -34.09 18.91 41.33
C TYR A 711 -32.98 19.14 40.30
N LEU A 712 -31.77 19.52 40.76
CA LEU A 712 -30.61 19.63 39.88
C LEU A 712 -30.31 18.30 39.18
N SER A 713 -30.32 17.19 39.92
CA SER A 713 -30.12 15.85 39.35
C SER A 713 -31.21 15.44 38.35
N LEU A 714 -32.47 15.84 38.58
CA LEU A 714 -33.58 15.57 37.65
C LEU A 714 -33.40 16.32 36.33
N ILE A 715 -33.11 17.63 36.39
CA ILE A 715 -32.88 18.46 35.20
C ILE A 715 -31.64 17.96 34.44
N ALA A 716 -30.58 17.55 35.15
CA ALA A 716 -29.39 16.94 34.56
C ALA A 716 -29.68 15.67 33.74
N ASN A 717 -30.55 14.81 34.28
CA ASN A 717 -30.93 13.56 33.63
C ASN A 717 -31.89 13.78 32.46
N LEU A 718 -32.84 14.71 32.58
CA LEU A 718 -33.80 15.03 31.52
C LEU A 718 -33.15 15.78 30.35
N SER A 719 -32.15 16.63 30.61
CA SER A 719 -31.40 17.33 29.56
C SER A 719 -30.43 16.41 28.82
N GLY A 720 -30.01 15.29 29.41
CA GLY A 720 -29.00 14.39 28.83
C GLY A 720 -27.55 14.77 29.17
N CYS A 721 -27.31 15.86 29.91
CA CYS A 721 -25.96 16.29 30.27
C CYS A 721 -25.19 15.27 31.15
N THR A 722 -25.87 14.40 31.90
CA THR A 722 -25.21 13.34 32.69
C THR A 722 -24.71 12.18 31.83
N ALA A 723 -25.32 11.93 30.66
CA ALA A 723 -24.89 10.90 29.73
C ALA A 723 -23.62 11.31 28.95
N HIS A 724 -23.45 12.62 28.71
CA HIS A 724 -22.29 13.23 28.04
C HIS A 724 -20.93 12.83 28.64
N ARG A 725 -20.85 12.66 29.97
CA ARG A 725 -19.61 12.30 30.69
C ARG A 725 -19.50 10.82 31.03
N ARG A 726 -20.41 9.96 30.57
CA ARG A 726 -20.19 8.52 30.69
C ARG A 726 -19.08 8.13 29.73
N VAL A 727 -17.85 8.23 30.23
CA VAL A 727 -16.69 7.58 29.64
C VAL A 727 -17.00 6.08 29.73
N ASN A 728 -17.48 5.50 28.63
CA ASN A 728 -17.43 4.06 28.49
C ASN A 728 -15.98 3.64 28.71
N ASN A 729 -15.75 2.54 29.41
CA ASN A 729 -14.40 2.00 29.57
C ASN A 729 -13.87 1.64 28.17
N CYS A 730 -13.15 2.56 27.53
CA CYS A 730 -12.70 2.46 26.14
C CYS A 730 -11.56 1.45 25.97
N SER A 731 -11.06 0.85 27.05
CA SER A 731 -9.97 -0.15 27.04
C SER A 731 -10.26 -1.33 26.10
N ASP A 732 -11.53 -1.72 25.97
CA ASP A 732 -11.95 -2.86 25.14
C ASP A 732 -12.32 -2.47 23.70
N MET A 733 -12.56 -1.17 23.43
CA MET A 733 -13.00 -0.67 22.13
C MET A 733 -11.85 -0.26 21.19
N CYS A 734 -10.70 0.11 21.76
CA CYS A 734 -9.62 0.73 21.01
C CYS A 734 -8.53 -0.25 20.51
N PHE A 735 -8.44 -1.46 21.08
CA PHE A 735 -7.49 -2.47 20.63
C PHE A 735 -7.99 -3.16 19.35
N HIS A 736 -7.13 -3.31 18.34
CA HIS A 736 -7.37 -3.97 17.03
C HIS A 736 -7.98 -3.11 15.89
N GLN A 737 -8.08 -1.79 16.01
CA GLN A 737 -8.54 -0.95 14.90
C GLN A 737 -7.41 -0.58 13.93
N LYS A 738 -7.56 -0.94 12.65
CA LYS A 738 -6.59 -0.64 11.57
C LYS A 738 -6.65 0.82 11.07
N TYR A 739 -7.81 1.46 11.21
CA TYR A 739 -8.09 2.79 10.65
C TYR A 739 -8.56 3.76 11.74
N ARG A 740 -8.40 5.07 11.48
CA ARG A 740 -8.92 6.12 12.37
C ARG A 740 -10.44 6.01 12.48
N THR A 741 -10.99 6.19 13.69
CA THR A 741 -12.43 6.41 13.85
C THR A 741 -12.83 7.73 13.19
N HIS A 742 -14.11 7.91 12.91
CA HIS A 742 -14.61 9.16 12.32
C HIS A 742 -14.69 10.30 13.33
N ASP A 743 -14.84 9.98 14.63
CA ASP A 743 -14.91 10.94 15.72
C ASP A 743 -13.55 11.24 16.38
N GLY A 744 -12.45 10.66 15.87
CA GLY A 744 -11.11 10.86 16.41
C GLY A 744 -10.84 10.16 17.75
N THR A 745 -11.80 9.42 18.29
CA THR A 745 -11.58 8.59 19.48
C THR A 745 -10.55 7.49 19.23
N CYS A 746 -9.98 6.94 20.31
CA CYS A 746 -9.00 5.84 20.25
C CYS A 746 -7.68 6.15 19.52
N ASN A 747 -7.42 7.39 19.10
CA ASN A 747 -6.12 7.78 18.56
C ASN A 747 -5.02 7.72 19.64
N ASN A 748 -5.32 8.25 20.84
CA ASN A 748 -4.50 8.05 22.02
C ASN A 748 -5.08 6.92 22.88
N LEU A 749 -4.35 5.81 23.04
CA LEU A 749 -4.85 4.64 23.76
C LEU A 749 -4.94 4.85 25.28
N GLN A 750 -4.13 5.74 25.85
CA GLN A 750 -4.15 6.08 27.27
C GLN A 750 -5.25 7.11 27.59
N HIS A 751 -5.52 8.00 26.63
CA HIS A 751 -6.52 9.05 26.72
C HIS A 751 -7.42 9.07 25.47
N PRO A 752 -8.37 8.12 25.33
CA PRO A 752 -9.13 7.90 24.09
C PRO A 752 -9.97 9.07 23.58
N MET A 753 -10.19 10.10 24.41
CA MET A 753 -10.95 11.29 24.04
C MET A 753 -10.06 12.49 23.66
N TRP A 754 -8.74 12.40 23.80
CA TRP A 754 -7.85 13.49 23.39
C TRP A 754 -7.94 13.69 21.89
N GLY A 755 -8.28 14.93 21.49
CA GLY A 755 -8.50 15.31 20.10
C GLY A 755 -9.76 14.73 19.44
N ALA A 756 -10.64 14.07 20.19
CA ALA A 756 -11.92 13.58 19.66
C ALA A 756 -12.90 14.72 19.40
N SER A 757 -13.82 14.51 18.45
CA SER A 757 -14.91 15.44 18.18
C SER A 757 -15.86 15.57 19.36
N LEU A 758 -16.57 16.70 19.43
CA LEU A 758 -17.52 17.03 20.49
C LEU A 758 -16.90 17.09 21.90
N THR A 759 -15.60 17.41 21.98
CA THR A 759 -14.90 17.64 23.24
C THR A 759 -14.67 19.13 23.50
N ALA A 760 -14.27 19.47 24.73
CA ALA A 760 -13.91 20.84 25.07
C ALA A 760 -12.61 21.25 24.36
N PHE A 761 -12.51 22.50 23.92
CA PHE A 761 -11.22 23.05 23.54
C PHE A 761 -10.25 23.06 24.73
N GLU A 762 -8.97 22.84 24.44
CA GLU A 762 -7.91 22.96 25.43
C GLU A 762 -7.62 24.43 25.76
N ARG A 763 -7.05 24.68 26.94
CA ARG A 763 -6.76 26.03 27.41
C ARG A 763 -5.27 26.22 27.69
N LEU A 764 -4.62 27.12 26.96
CA LEU A 764 -3.25 27.59 27.27
C LEU A 764 -3.20 28.35 28.60
N LEU A 765 -4.26 29.10 28.91
CA LEU A 765 -4.41 29.92 30.11
C LEU A 765 -5.83 29.76 30.66
N LYS A 766 -6.00 30.01 31.97
CA LYS A 766 -7.31 29.98 32.63
C LYS A 766 -8.31 30.91 31.92
N ALA A 767 -9.55 30.44 31.77
CA ALA A 767 -10.62 31.24 31.20
C ALA A 767 -10.87 32.52 32.01
N VAL A 768 -11.09 33.64 31.32
CA VAL A 768 -11.29 34.94 31.97
C VAL A 768 -12.65 35.52 31.59
N TYR A 769 -13.62 35.28 32.46
CA TYR A 769 -14.97 35.84 32.36
C TYR A 769 -15.15 37.04 33.29
N GLU A 770 -16.15 37.89 33.03
CA GLU A 770 -16.47 39.07 33.82
C GLU A 770 -16.81 38.72 35.28
N ASN A 771 -17.55 37.64 35.49
CA ASN A 771 -17.87 37.10 36.82
C ASN A 771 -16.94 35.93 37.22
N GLY A 772 -15.83 35.72 36.49
CA GLY A 772 -14.93 34.58 36.70
C GLY A 772 -15.49 33.22 36.30
N PHE A 773 -16.72 33.15 35.79
CA PHE A 773 -17.45 31.90 35.59
C PHE A 773 -17.95 31.68 34.17
N ASN A 774 -18.88 32.52 33.69
CA ASN A 774 -19.55 32.31 32.41
C ASN A 774 -19.96 33.59 31.69
N THR A 775 -19.89 34.76 32.33
CA THR A 775 -20.34 36.02 31.74
C THR A 775 -19.24 36.62 30.87
N PRO A 776 -19.47 36.86 29.57
CA PRO A 776 -18.47 37.50 28.70
C PRO A 776 -18.06 38.88 29.24
N ARG A 777 -16.80 39.23 29.10
CA ARG A 777 -16.33 40.59 29.42
C ARG A 777 -16.95 41.62 28.49
N GLY A 778 -17.37 42.73 29.05
CA GLY A 778 -18.00 43.82 28.28
C GLY A 778 -19.53 43.71 28.23
N ILE A 779 -20.14 42.78 28.98
CA ILE A 779 -21.59 42.77 29.16
C ILE A 779 -22.05 43.99 29.96
N ASN A 780 -21.26 44.39 30.97
CA ASN A 780 -21.45 45.64 31.69
C ASN A 780 -20.57 46.72 31.04
N PRO A 781 -21.16 47.68 30.31
CA PRO A 781 -20.41 48.69 29.59
C PRO A 781 -19.69 49.70 30.51
N GLN A 782 -19.96 49.70 31.81
CA GLN A 782 -19.31 50.59 32.79
C GLN A 782 -18.18 49.91 33.56
N ARG A 783 -18.01 48.58 33.42
CA ARG A 783 -17.01 47.85 34.18
C ARG A 783 -15.61 48.14 33.65
N GLN A 784 -14.71 48.51 34.57
CA GLN A 784 -13.31 48.78 34.26
C GLN A 784 -12.44 47.53 34.48
N TYR A 785 -11.46 47.37 33.59
CA TYR A 785 -10.44 46.33 33.60
C TYR A 785 -9.09 47.04 33.57
N ASN A 786 -8.31 46.93 34.64
CA ASN A 786 -7.05 47.69 34.82
C ASN A 786 -7.22 49.20 34.59
N GLY A 787 -8.31 49.80 35.10
CA GLY A 787 -8.60 51.23 35.00
C GLY A 787 -9.26 51.68 33.69
N HIS A 788 -9.53 50.78 32.74
CA HIS A 788 -10.12 51.12 31.44
C HIS A 788 -11.38 50.29 31.12
N VAL A 789 -12.36 50.90 30.45
CA VAL A 789 -13.51 50.18 29.89
C VAL A 789 -13.10 49.47 28.60
N LEU A 790 -13.62 48.27 28.35
CA LEU A 790 -13.34 47.57 27.09
C LEU A 790 -14.00 48.29 25.91
N PRO A 791 -13.29 48.50 24.79
CA PRO A 791 -13.87 49.12 23.60
C PRO A 791 -14.90 48.19 22.94
N MET A 792 -15.89 48.79 22.27
CA MET A 792 -16.87 48.01 21.49
C MET A 792 -16.16 47.27 20.35
N PRO A 793 -16.44 45.97 20.10
CA PRO A 793 -15.78 45.21 19.04
C PRO A 793 -15.91 45.85 17.65
N ARG A 794 -17.09 46.41 17.35
CA ARG A 794 -17.32 47.11 16.07
C ARG A 794 -16.51 48.39 15.95
N LEU A 795 -16.33 49.13 17.05
CA LEU A 795 -15.49 50.34 17.07
C LEU A 795 -14.01 49.98 16.81
N VAL A 796 -13.52 48.89 17.41
CA VAL A 796 -12.17 48.36 17.12
C VAL A 796 -12.05 48.00 15.64
N SER A 797 -13.04 47.29 15.09
CA SER A 797 -13.07 46.91 13.67
C SER A 797 -13.02 48.12 12.74
N THR A 798 -13.83 49.15 12.98
CA THR A 798 -13.88 50.33 12.10
C THR A 798 -12.69 51.28 12.27
N THR A 799 -12.06 51.31 13.45
CA THR A 799 -10.97 52.25 13.76
C THR A 799 -9.58 51.68 13.48
N LEU A 800 -9.36 50.38 13.72
CA LEU A 800 -8.03 49.76 13.63
C LEU A 800 -7.87 48.76 12.49
N ILE A 801 -8.94 48.07 12.08
CA ILE A 801 -8.86 46.96 11.12
C ILE A 801 -9.35 47.37 9.73
N GLY A 802 -10.37 48.23 9.65
CA GLY A 802 -10.95 48.67 8.40
C GLY A 802 -9.97 49.46 7.53
N THR A 803 -9.89 49.10 6.25
CA THR A 803 -9.12 49.80 5.22
C THR A 803 -9.93 49.91 3.93
N GLU A 804 -9.71 50.99 3.18
CA GLU A 804 -10.21 51.17 1.80
C GLU A 804 -9.17 50.74 0.76
N VAL A 805 -7.92 50.54 1.18
CA VAL A 805 -6.80 50.13 0.33
C VAL A 805 -6.55 48.64 0.51
N ILE A 806 -6.65 47.89 -0.58
CA ILE A 806 -6.32 46.47 -0.62
C ILE A 806 -4.87 46.34 -1.08
N THR A 807 -4.04 45.70 -0.26
CA THR A 807 -2.65 45.41 -0.63
C THR A 807 -2.57 43.93 -1.03
N PRO A 808 -2.30 43.61 -2.31
CA PRO A 808 -2.16 42.22 -2.73
C PRO A 808 -0.89 41.61 -2.13
N ASP A 809 -0.93 40.31 -1.83
CA ASP A 809 0.27 39.54 -1.54
C ASP A 809 1.00 39.26 -2.87
N GLU A 810 2.20 39.83 -3.04
CA GLU A 810 3.01 39.66 -4.25
C GLU A 810 3.77 38.33 -4.30
N GLN A 811 3.87 37.63 -3.16
CA GLN A 811 4.66 36.40 -3.04
C GLN A 811 3.80 35.14 -3.12
N PHE A 812 2.56 35.20 -2.62
CA PHE A 812 1.70 34.02 -2.49
C PHE A 812 0.37 34.22 -3.19
N THR A 813 -0.13 33.13 -3.79
CA THR A 813 -1.44 33.11 -4.43
C THR A 813 -2.55 32.99 -3.41
N HIS A 814 -3.79 33.28 -3.84
CA HIS A 814 -4.97 33.13 -2.99
C HIS A 814 -5.18 31.70 -2.46
N MET A 815 -4.52 30.70 -3.05
CA MET A 815 -4.49 29.33 -2.53
C MET A 815 -3.90 29.24 -1.11
N LEU A 816 -3.00 30.14 -0.71
CA LEU A 816 -2.48 30.17 0.65
C LEU A 816 -3.59 30.41 1.68
N MET A 817 -4.47 31.39 1.40
CA MET A 817 -5.67 31.66 2.19
C MET A 817 -6.63 30.47 2.13
N GLN A 818 -6.92 30.00 0.91
CA GLN A 818 -7.92 28.97 0.70
C GLN A 818 -7.57 27.63 1.37
N TRP A 819 -6.28 27.25 1.35
CA TRP A 819 -5.79 26.08 2.08
C TRP A 819 -5.90 26.27 3.58
N GLY A 820 -5.57 27.47 4.09
CA GLY A 820 -5.71 27.80 5.51
C GLY A 820 -7.15 27.62 6.00
N GLN A 821 -8.13 28.15 5.28
CA GLN A 821 -9.55 27.95 5.62
C GLN A 821 -9.97 26.47 5.52
N PHE A 822 -9.55 25.78 4.45
CA PHE A 822 -9.86 24.36 4.28
C PHE A 822 -9.30 23.51 5.43
N LEU A 823 -8.10 23.83 5.91
CA LEU A 823 -7.44 23.16 7.04
C LEU A 823 -8.07 23.53 8.39
N ASP A 824 -8.42 24.80 8.62
CA ASP A 824 -9.16 25.25 9.81
C ASP A 824 -10.45 24.42 9.97
N HIS A 825 -11.15 24.20 8.85
CA HIS A 825 -12.36 23.39 8.82
C HIS A 825 -12.13 21.88 8.97
N ASP A 826 -10.87 21.41 9.05
CA ASP A 826 -10.52 20.03 9.42
C ASP A 826 -10.17 19.90 10.91
N LEU A 827 -9.83 21.01 11.58
CA LEU A 827 -9.30 21.03 12.94
C LEU A 827 -10.32 21.51 13.97
N ASP A 828 -11.12 22.50 13.60
CA ASP A 828 -12.09 23.07 14.52
C ASP A 828 -13.38 23.61 13.92
N SER A 829 -14.43 23.52 14.74
CA SER A 829 -15.71 24.17 14.52
C SER A 829 -16.38 24.38 15.86
N THR A 830 -16.52 25.65 16.25
CA THR A 830 -17.18 25.96 17.53
C THR A 830 -18.69 25.87 17.37
N VAL A 831 -19.34 25.00 18.15
CA VAL A 831 -20.81 24.90 18.14
C VAL A 831 -21.42 26.22 18.60
N VAL A 832 -22.21 26.86 17.72
CA VAL A 832 -23.00 28.05 18.04
C VAL A 832 -24.23 27.68 18.86
N ALA A 833 -24.77 28.61 19.65
CA ALA A 833 -26.01 28.37 20.36
C ALA A 833 -27.12 27.89 19.40
N LEU A 834 -27.74 26.77 19.74
CA LEU A 834 -28.80 26.16 18.94
C LEU A 834 -30.09 26.98 19.04
N SER A 835 -30.34 27.59 20.20
CA SER A 835 -31.37 28.61 20.33
C SER A 835 -30.87 29.95 19.79
N GLN A 836 -31.58 30.51 18.82
CA GLN A 836 -31.41 31.90 18.37
C GLN A 836 -32.37 32.87 19.08
N ALA A 837 -33.08 32.40 20.10
CA ALA A 837 -34.00 33.18 20.92
C ALA A 837 -33.51 33.28 22.37
N ARG A 838 -33.77 34.43 23.00
CA ARG A 838 -33.48 34.70 24.42
C ARG A 838 -34.14 33.67 25.30
N PHE A 839 -33.41 33.20 26.30
CA PHE A 839 -33.92 32.25 27.28
C PHE A 839 -34.98 32.87 28.19
N SER A 840 -34.89 34.18 28.45
CA SER A 840 -35.79 34.95 29.32
C SER A 840 -37.22 35.08 28.78
N ASP A 841 -37.37 35.47 27.50
CA ASP A 841 -38.67 35.83 26.94
C ASP A 841 -38.94 35.29 25.53
N GLY A 842 -38.02 34.49 24.98
CA GLY A 842 -38.18 33.88 23.65
C GLY A 842 -38.03 34.85 22.48
N GLN A 843 -37.66 36.11 22.69
CA GLN A 843 -37.42 37.03 21.58
C GLN A 843 -36.17 36.62 20.79
N HIS A 844 -36.28 36.66 19.46
CA HIS A 844 -35.18 36.29 18.58
C HIS A 844 -34.02 37.30 18.68
N CYS A 845 -32.78 36.82 18.79
CA CYS A 845 -31.59 37.66 18.99
C CYS A 845 -31.33 38.63 17.82
N SER A 846 -31.90 38.39 16.64
CA SER A 846 -31.79 39.33 15.50
C SER A 846 -32.67 40.58 15.66
N ASN A 847 -33.68 40.52 16.52
CA ASN A 847 -34.70 41.56 16.67
C ASN A 847 -34.48 42.42 17.92
N VAL A 848 -33.47 42.08 18.73
CA VAL A 848 -33.21 42.68 20.04
C VAL A 848 -31.73 43.01 20.20
N CYS A 849 -31.44 44.13 20.84
CA CYS A 849 -30.08 44.57 21.16
C CYS A 849 -29.82 44.47 22.67
N SER A 850 -30.12 43.30 23.24
CA SER A 850 -29.86 42.98 24.64
C SER A 850 -28.94 41.78 24.75
N ASN A 851 -28.14 41.75 25.81
CA ASN A 851 -27.15 40.70 26.07
C ASN A 851 -27.71 39.59 26.97
N ASP A 852 -28.98 39.26 26.82
CA ASP A 852 -29.60 38.14 27.53
C ASP A 852 -29.27 36.82 26.83
N PRO A 853 -28.74 35.82 27.55
CA PRO A 853 -28.37 34.54 26.96
C PRO A 853 -29.50 33.91 26.11
N PRO A 854 -29.16 33.30 24.95
CA PRO A 854 -27.82 33.17 24.38
C PRO A 854 -27.39 34.39 23.55
N CYS A 855 -28.19 35.45 23.48
CA CYS A 855 -27.87 36.65 22.71
C CYS A 855 -26.68 37.40 23.33
N PHE A 856 -25.79 37.89 22.48
CA PHE A 856 -24.70 38.77 22.88
C PHE A 856 -24.41 39.76 21.74
N SER A 857 -25.39 40.60 21.45
CA SER A 857 -25.43 41.44 20.26
C SER A 857 -24.24 42.42 20.21
N VAL A 858 -23.65 42.57 19.02
CA VAL A 858 -22.52 43.49 18.83
C VAL A 858 -23.06 44.90 18.59
N MET A 859 -22.86 45.79 19.56
CA MET A 859 -23.35 47.17 19.47
C MET A 859 -22.67 47.96 18.35
N ILE A 860 -23.46 48.76 17.62
CA ILE A 860 -22.98 49.61 16.52
C ILE A 860 -22.66 51.01 17.08
N PRO A 861 -21.44 51.54 16.83
CA PRO A 861 -21.10 52.89 17.28
C PRO A 861 -21.89 53.96 16.52
N PRO A 862 -22.19 55.13 17.12
CA PRO A 862 -23.03 56.17 16.50
C PRO A 862 -22.54 56.68 15.12
N ASN A 863 -21.24 56.62 14.86
CA ASN A 863 -20.60 57.10 13.63
C ASN A 863 -20.10 55.94 12.75
N ASP A 864 -20.81 54.80 12.73
CA ASP A 864 -20.40 53.66 11.90
C ASP A 864 -20.44 54.03 10.39
N PRO A 865 -19.33 53.84 9.65
CA PRO A 865 -19.26 54.26 8.25
C PRO A 865 -20.07 53.37 7.30
N ARG A 866 -20.41 52.14 7.70
CA ARG A 866 -21.09 51.15 6.82
C ARG A 866 -22.55 50.94 7.18
N VAL A 867 -22.94 51.00 8.45
CA VAL A 867 -24.34 50.76 8.84
C VAL A 867 -25.13 52.07 8.87
N ARG A 868 -25.80 52.38 7.75
CA ARG A 868 -26.63 53.60 7.60
C ARG A 868 -28.10 53.42 8.01
N SER A 869 -28.53 52.21 8.33
CA SER A 869 -29.95 51.79 8.40
C SER A 869 -30.64 51.96 9.77
N GLY A 870 -30.06 52.72 10.71
CA GLY A 870 -30.65 52.91 12.05
C GLY A 870 -30.64 51.65 12.94
N ALA A 871 -30.04 50.55 12.48
CA ALA A 871 -29.81 49.36 13.29
C ALA A 871 -28.87 49.69 14.47
N ARG A 872 -29.25 49.26 15.69
CA ARG A 872 -28.48 49.57 16.92
C ARG A 872 -27.41 48.53 17.25
N CYS A 873 -27.55 47.31 16.72
CA CYS A 873 -26.63 46.20 16.96
C CYS A 873 -26.61 45.24 15.78
N MET A 874 -25.59 44.38 15.73
CA MET A 874 -25.48 43.24 14.82
C MET A 874 -25.85 41.96 15.57
N PHE A 875 -26.52 41.04 14.87
CA PHE A 875 -26.89 39.72 15.39
C PHE A 875 -25.63 38.95 15.79
N PHE A 876 -25.61 38.47 17.03
CA PHE A 876 -24.58 37.56 17.52
C PHE A 876 -25.14 36.72 18.66
N VAL A 877 -24.90 35.42 18.60
CA VAL A 877 -25.24 34.46 19.63
C VAL A 877 -23.98 33.83 20.18
N ARG A 878 -23.98 33.54 21.47
CA ARG A 878 -22.84 32.91 22.14
C ARG A 878 -22.66 31.47 21.66
N SER A 879 -21.43 30.96 21.69
CA SER A 879 -21.14 29.54 21.47
C SER A 879 -21.72 28.67 22.59
N SER A 880 -22.20 27.47 22.27
CA SER A 880 -22.77 26.52 23.24
C SER A 880 -21.75 26.08 24.31
N PRO A 881 -22.19 25.80 25.55
CA PRO A 881 -21.30 25.33 26.61
C PRO A 881 -21.10 23.82 26.56
N VAL A 882 -19.93 23.35 26.99
CA VAL A 882 -19.68 21.93 27.30
C VAL A 882 -20.43 21.56 28.59
N CYS A 883 -21.17 20.44 28.61
CA CYS A 883 -21.80 19.93 29.84
C CYS A 883 -20.74 19.65 30.94
N GLY A 884 -20.97 20.18 32.14
CA GLY A 884 -20.04 20.14 33.26
C GLY A 884 -19.14 21.38 33.39
N SER A 885 -19.39 22.43 32.60
CA SER A 885 -18.69 23.73 32.62
C SER A 885 -19.69 24.89 32.72
N GLY A 886 -19.25 26.07 33.17
CA GLY A 886 -20.13 27.22 33.37
C GLY A 886 -21.30 26.84 34.26
N MET A 887 -22.51 27.31 33.96
CA MET A 887 -23.70 26.98 34.76
C MET A 887 -23.90 25.47 34.92
N THR A 888 -23.62 24.67 33.88
CA THR A 888 -23.80 23.21 33.92
C THR A 888 -22.84 22.48 34.87
N SER A 889 -21.75 23.13 35.34
CA SER A 889 -20.85 22.55 36.36
C SER A 889 -21.52 22.36 37.72
N LEU A 890 -22.60 23.11 37.98
CA LEU A 890 -23.42 22.99 39.20
C LEU A 890 -24.08 21.61 39.33
N LEU A 891 -24.28 20.89 38.21
CA LEU A 891 -24.77 19.51 38.20
C LEU A 891 -23.86 18.51 38.91
N MET A 892 -22.59 18.88 39.07
CA MET A 892 -21.54 18.04 39.64
C MET A 892 -21.07 18.56 41.00
N ASN A 893 -21.88 19.40 41.66
CA ASN A 893 -21.53 20.07 42.91
C ASN A 893 -20.17 20.78 42.84
N SER A 894 -19.89 21.41 41.68
CA SER A 894 -18.61 22.05 41.38
C SER A 894 -18.82 23.38 40.66
N VAL A 895 -17.82 24.26 40.71
CA VAL A 895 -17.83 25.55 40.02
C VAL A 895 -16.65 25.59 39.06
N TYR A 896 -16.91 25.30 37.79
CA TYR A 896 -15.91 25.35 36.72
C TYR A 896 -16.28 26.43 35.69
N PRO A 897 -15.33 27.25 35.20
CA PRO A 897 -15.60 28.22 34.15
C PRO A 897 -16.20 27.60 32.89
N ARG A 898 -16.96 28.37 32.10
CA ARG A 898 -17.58 27.91 30.84
C ARG A 898 -16.53 27.52 29.81
N GLU A 899 -16.67 26.33 29.24
CA GLU A 899 -15.87 25.83 28.13
C GLU A 899 -16.71 25.68 26.86
N GLN A 900 -16.08 25.83 25.69
CA GLN A 900 -16.70 25.72 24.37
C GLN A 900 -16.39 24.36 23.73
N ILE A 901 -17.33 23.86 22.93
CA ILE A 901 -17.23 22.55 22.25
C ILE A 901 -16.55 22.73 20.90
N ASN A 902 -15.55 21.88 20.61
CA ASN A 902 -15.10 21.63 19.25
C ASN A 902 -15.95 20.51 18.63
N GLN A 903 -16.66 20.80 17.54
CA GLN A 903 -17.50 19.82 16.84
C GLN A 903 -16.70 18.83 16.00
N LEU A 904 -15.45 19.16 15.66
CA LEU A 904 -14.61 18.36 14.76
C LEU A 904 -13.54 17.58 15.53
N THR A 905 -12.93 16.60 14.87
CA THR A 905 -11.70 16.00 15.37
C THR A 905 -10.59 17.06 15.37
N SER A 906 -9.63 16.94 16.29
CA SER A 906 -8.48 17.85 16.36
C SER A 906 -7.31 17.43 15.47
N TYR A 907 -7.49 16.36 14.69
CA TYR A 907 -6.45 15.76 13.87
C TYR A 907 -6.56 16.29 12.44
N ILE A 908 -5.42 16.43 11.75
CA ILE A 908 -5.43 16.60 10.29
C ILE A 908 -5.72 15.23 9.68
N ASP A 909 -7.00 14.87 9.55
CA ASP A 909 -7.44 13.54 9.12
C ASP A 909 -8.52 13.58 8.03
N ALA A 910 -8.70 14.75 7.40
CA ALA A 910 -9.66 15.01 6.35
C ALA A 910 -11.12 14.85 6.82
N SER A 911 -11.42 15.07 8.10
CA SER A 911 -12.78 15.18 8.63
C SER A 911 -13.63 16.21 7.87
N ASN A 912 -13.02 17.25 7.32
CA ASN A 912 -13.71 18.22 6.45
C ASN A 912 -14.22 17.61 5.11
N VAL A 913 -13.65 16.48 4.68
CA VAL A 913 -14.12 15.66 3.56
C VAL A 913 -15.00 14.53 4.05
N TYR A 914 -14.64 13.90 5.17
CA TYR A 914 -15.20 12.61 5.61
C TYR A 914 -16.27 12.67 6.71
N GLY A 915 -16.49 13.82 7.32
CA GLY A 915 -17.31 13.97 8.53
C GLY A 915 -16.53 13.65 9.80
N SER A 916 -17.02 14.16 10.93
CA SER A 916 -16.46 13.95 12.28
C SER A 916 -17.29 12.97 13.12
N THR A 917 -18.22 12.26 12.48
CA THR A 917 -19.10 11.26 13.09
C THR A 917 -19.38 10.13 12.11
N ASP A 918 -19.69 8.93 12.62
CA ASP A 918 -20.07 7.80 11.76
C ASP A 918 -21.34 8.07 10.94
N HIS A 919 -22.21 8.97 11.42
CA HIS A 919 -23.41 9.31 10.67
C HIS A 919 -23.09 10.18 9.46
N GLU A 920 -22.36 11.28 9.66
CA GLU A 920 -21.92 12.16 8.58
C GLU A 920 -21.13 11.37 7.55
N ALA A 921 -20.20 10.54 8.00
CA ALA A 921 -19.39 9.68 7.15
C ALA A 921 -20.22 8.68 6.34
N ARG A 922 -21.22 8.03 6.95
CA ARG A 922 -22.14 7.16 6.20
C ARG A 922 -23.01 7.95 5.23
N SER A 923 -23.42 9.16 5.61
CA SER A 923 -24.25 10.01 4.76
C SER A 923 -23.50 10.37 3.49
N ILE A 924 -22.22 10.70 3.49
CA ILE A 924 -21.51 11.12 2.27
C ILE A 924 -21.07 9.96 1.35
N ARG A 925 -21.19 8.70 1.80
CA ARG A 925 -20.70 7.51 1.09
C ARG A 925 -21.71 6.94 0.10
N ASP A 926 -21.23 6.50 -1.05
CA ASP A 926 -22.00 5.66 -1.96
C ASP A 926 -21.96 4.21 -1.46
N LEU A 927 -22.88 3.89 -0.55
CA LEU A 927 -23.02 2.55 0.01
C LEU A 927 -23.67 1.56 -0.98
N ALA A 928 -24.33 2.05 -2.03
CA ALA A 928 -25.08 1.20 -2.97
C ALA A 928 -24.16 0.48 -3.96
N SER A 929 -23.07 1.12 -4.39
CA SER A 929 -22.15 0.49 -5.34
C SER A 929 -21.23 -0.56 -4.71
N HIS A 930 -21.04 -0.53 -3.38
CA HIS A 930 -20.01 -1.31 -2.68
C HIS A 930 -18.58 -1.09 -3.20
N ARG A 931 -18.30 0.06 -3.84
CA ARG A 931 -16.99 0.37 -4.43
C ARG A 931 -16.12 1.28 -3.57
N GLY A 932 -16.58 1.62 -2.37
CA GLY A 932 -15.88 2.52 -1.46
C GLY A 932 -15.82 3.98 -1.94
N LEU A 933 -16.78 4.42 -2.76
CA LEU A 933 -16.84 5.77 -3.31
C LEU A 933 -17.60 6.73 -2.37
N LEU A 934 -17.38 8.04 -2.54
CA LEU A 934 -18.26 9.09 -2.05
C LEU A 934 -19.40 9.36 -3.04
N ARG A 935 -20.59 9.71 -2.53
CA ARG A 935 -21.80 9.99 -3.32
C ARG A 935 -21.55 11.11 -4.31
N GLN A 936 -21.96 10.89 -5.55
CA GLN A 936 -21.80 11.88 -6.61
C GLN A 936 -23.08 12.72 -6.75
N GLY A 937 -22.91 14.03 -6.93
CA GLY A 937 -23.98 14.94 -7.29
C GLY A 937 -24.13 15.08 -8.80
N ILE A 938 -24.52 16.29 -9.24
CA ILE A 938 -24.69 16.60 -10.66
C ILE A 938 -23.34 16.46 -11.40
N VAL A 939 -23.36 15.78 -12.54
CA VAL A 939 -22.23 15.70 -13.45
C VAL A 939 -22.27 16.90 -14.40
N GLN A 940 -21.21 17.70 -14.39
CA GLN A 940 -21.09 18.86 -15.29
C GLN A 940 -20.98 18.40 -16.75
N ARG A 941 -21.23 19.31 -17.71
CA ARG A 941 -21.02 19.04 -19.15
C ARG A 941 -19.59 18.58 -19.48
N SER A 942 -18.62 18.95 -18.65
CA SER A 942 -17.23 18.49 -18.73
C SER A 942 -17.01 17.02 -18.35
N GLY A 943 -18.05 16.32 -17.90
CA GLY A 943 -17.99 14.94 -17.42
C GLY A 943 -17.50 14.79 -15.97
N LYS A 944 -17.22 15.89 -15.25
CA LYS A 944 -16.74 15.84 -13.86
C LYS A 944 -17.90 15.99 -12.86
N PRO A 945 -18.02 15.12 -11.84
CA PRO A 945 -19.07 15.21 -10.83
C PRO A 945 -18.84 16.38 -9.88
N LEU A 946 -19.92 16.97 -9.39
CA LEU A 946 -19.93 17.86 -8.22
C LEU A 946 -20.25 17.05 -6.95
N LEU A 947 -20.10 17.71 -5.81
CA LEU A 947 -20.62 17.22 -4.53
C LEU A 947 -22.15 16.97 -4.64
N PRO A 948 -22.71 16.02 -3.87
CA PRO A 948 -24.15 15.83 -3.79
C PRO A 948 -24.80 17.01 -3.06
N PHE A 949 -26.10 17.23 -3.27
CA PHE A 949 -26.84 18.26 -2.50
C PHE A 949 -27.18 17.75 -1.11
N ALA A 950 -27.17 18.66 -0.13
CA ALA A 950 -27.66 18.38 1.21
C ALA A 950 -29.18 18.20 1.20
N THR A 951 -29.68 17.23 1.97
CA THR A 951 -31.11 16.98 2.17
C THR A 951 -31.51 17.44 3.57
N GLY A 952 -32.09 18.64 3.70
CA GLY A 952 -32.40 19.30 4.97
C GLY A 952 -32.08 20.81 4.89
N PRO A 953 -32.38 21.62 5.91
CA PRO A 953 -31.96 23.03 5.90
C PRO A 953 -30.43 23.10 5.98
N PRO A 954 -29.79 23.84 5.06
CA PRO A 954 -29.75 25.29 5.19
C PRO A 954 -30.50 25.99 4.04
N THR A 955 -31.38 26.92 4.41
CA THR A 955 -32.05 27.86 3.51
C THR A 955 -31.11 28.95 2.99
N GLU A 956 -29.81 28.90 3.32
CA GLU A 956 -28.85 29.98 3.05
C GLU A 956 -28.39 30.02 1.59
N CYS A 957 -28.19 28.86 0.94
CA CYS A 957 -27.88 28.81 -0.50
C CYS A 957 -29.12 29.06 -1.38
N THR A 958 -30.32 28.92 -0.80
CA THR A 958 -31.63 29.09 -1.48
C THR A 958 -32.36 30.34 -1.00
N ARG A 959 -31.63 31.28 -0.38
CA ARG A 959 -32.20 32.37 0.44
C ARG A 959 -33.07 33.35 -0.35
N ASP A 960 -32.95 33.35 -1.67
CA ASP A 960 -33.84 34.04 -2.59
C ASP A 960 -34.29 33.05 -3.69
N GLU A 961 -35.51 32.52 -3.58
CA GLU A 961 -36.08 31.58 -4.58
C GLU A 961 -36.13 32.21 -5.99
N ASN A 962 -36.01 33.53 -6.08
CA ASN A 962 -35.96 34.29 -7.32
C ASN A 962 -34.54 34.47 -7.91
N GLU A 963 -33.46 34.22 -7.15
CA GLU A 963 -32.07 34.41 -7.62
C GLU A 963 -31.31 33.10 -7.88
N SER A 964 -31.53 32.04 -7.08
CA SER A 964 -30.89 30.74 -7.30
C SER A 964 -31.67 29.57 -6.69
N PRO A 965 -32.15 28.61 -7.49
CA PRO A 965 -32.86 27.43 -6.99
C PRO A 965 -31.90 26.32 -6.52
N ILE A 966 -30.61 26.59 -6.36
CA ILE A 966 -29.57 25.58 -6.13
C ILE A 966 -29.37 25.34 -4.63
N PRO A 967 -29.61 24.13 -4.10
CA PRO A 967 -29.35 23.79 -2.71
C PRO A 967 -27.85 23.81 -2.38
N CYS A 968 -27.53 23.91 -1.08
CA CYS A 968 -26.16 23.75 -0.60
C CYS A 968 -25.62 22.34 -0.92
N PHE A 969 -24.31 22.24 -1.17
CA PHE A 969 -23.62 20.96 -1.29
C PHE A 969 -23.42 20.28 0.06
N LEU A 970 -23.49 18.96 0.06
CA LEU A 970 -23.16 18.11 1.20
C LEU A 970 -21.68 17.72 1.13
N ALA A 971 -20.96 17.96 2.22
CA ALA A 971 -19.57 17.59 2.44
C ALA A 971 -19.38 17.09 3.89
N GLY A 972 -18.16 16.69 4.26
CA GLY A 972 -17.83 16.31 5.63
C GLY A 972 -17.93 17.46 6.64
N ASP A 973 -17.72 18.70 6.20
CA ASP A 973 -17.97 19.91 6.98
C ASP A 973 -19.10 20.75 6.36
N HIS A 974 -20.02 21.24 7.21
CA HIS A 974 -21.21 21.97 6.78
C HIS A 974 -20.92 23.36 6.19
N ARG A 975 -19.76 23.94 6.52
CA ARG A 975 -19.34 25.27 6.05
C ARG A 975 -18.72 25.22 4.65
N ALA A 976 -18.68 24.06 3.99
CA ALA A 976 -18.16 23.90 2.62
C ALA A 976 -18.80 24.86 1.60
N ASN A 977 -19.96 25.45 1.90
CA ASN A 977 -20.71 26.36 1.04
C ASN A 977 -20.55 27.86 1.42
N GLU A 978 -19.69 28.19 2.39
CA GLU A 978 -19.53 29.57 2.88
C GLU A 978 -19.04 30.52 1.78
N GLN A 979 -18.18 30.01 0.88
CA GLN A 979 -17.71 30.74 -0.30
C GLN A 979 -17.24 29.77 -1.41
N LEU A 980 -17.21 30.24 -2.66
CA LEU A 980 -17.03 29.40 -3.86
C LEU A 980 -15.67 28.71 -3.98
N GLY A 981 -14.59 29.37 -3.57
CA GLY A 981 -13.24 28.79 -3.50
C GLY A 981 -13.18 27.63 -2.49
N LEU A 982 -13.85 27.74 -1.35
CA LEU A 982 -13.94 26.65 -0.37
C LEU A 982 -14.74 25.48 -0.94
N THR A 983 -15.91 25.73 -1.54
CA THR A 983 -16.69 24.70 -2.24
C THR A 983 -15.87 24.01 -3.33
N SER A 984 -15.02 24.76 -4.02
CA SER A 984 -14.12 24.21 -5.05
C SER A 984 -13.06 23.30 -4.44
N MET A 985 -12.50 23.63 -3.27
CA MET A 985 -11.58 22.74 -2.54
C MET A 985 -12.26 21.45 -2.11
N HIS A 986 -13.45 21.52 -1.49
CA HIS A 986 -14.18 20.30 -1.11
C HIS A 986 -14.51 19.44 -2.33
N THR A 987 -14.89 20.06 -3.45
CA THR A 987 -15.14 19.34 -4.72
C THR A 987 -13.88 18.68 -5.26
N LEU A 988 -12.72 19.32 -5.15
CA LEU A 988 -11.43 18.75 -5.58
C LEU A 988 -11.10 17.50 -4.78
N TRP A 989 -11.17 17.57 -3.45
CA TRP A 989 -10.82 16.45 -2.57
C TRP A 989 -11.84 15.30 -2.59
N PHE A 990 -13.13 15.61 -2.82
CA PHE A 990 -14.13 14.61 -3.14
C PHE A 990 -13.80 13.84 -4.43
N ARG A 991 -13.39 14.56 -5.49
CA ARG A 991 -12.97 13.93 -6.75
C ARG A 991 -11.72 13.08 -6.56
N GLU A 992 -10.77 13.56 -5.74
CA GLU A 992 -9.53 12.84 -5.47
C GLU A 992 -9.77 11.52 -4.74
N HIS A 993 -10.65 11.52 -3.73
CA HIS A 993 -11.10 10.28 -3.10
C HIS A 993 -11.63 9.29 -4.16
N ASN A 994 -12.60 9.72 -4.98
CA ASN A 994 -13.22 8.83 -5.97
C ASN A 994 -12.22 8.34 -7.03
N ARG A 995 -11.21 9.15 -7.36
CA ARG A 995 -10.11 8.75 -8.26
C ARG A 995 -9.24 7.66 -7.61
N ILE A 996 -8.78 7.87 -6.39
CA ILE A 996 -7.94 6.91 -5.65
C ILE A 996 -8.69 5.60 -5.40
N ALA A 997 -9.95 5.67 -4.93
CA ALA A 997 -10.78 4.49 -4.70
C ALA A 997 -10.96 3.66 -5.98
N ALA A 998 -11.16 4.31 -7.13
CA ALA A 998 -11.26 3.63 -8.41
C ALA A 998 -9.95 2.93 -8.83
N GLU A 999 -8.79 3.51 -8.56
CA GLU A 999 -7.49 2.89 -8.82
C GLU A 999 -7.17 1.76 -7.83
N LEU A 1000 -7.47 1.94 -6.55
CA LEU A 1000 -7.29 0.89 -5.53
C LEU A 1000 -8.14 -0.34 -5.83
N LEU A 1001 -9.37 -0.16 -6.31
CA LEU A 1001 -10.23 -1.28 -6.70
C LEU A 1001 -9.70 -2.03 -7.94
N LYS A 1002 -9.01 -1.34 -8.87
CA LYS A 1002 -8.35 -2.00 -10.01
C LYS A 1002 -7.14 -2.82 -9.55
N LEU A 1003 -6.35 -2.28 -8.61
CA LEU A 1003 -5.17 -2.94 -8.06
C LEU A 1003 -5.53 -4.09 -7.12
N ASN A 1004 -6.62 -3.93 -6.36
CA ASN A 1004 -7.07 -4.90 -5.36
C ASN A 1004 -8.55 -5.27 -5.61
N PRO A 1005 -8.86 -6.06 -6.65
CA PRO A 1005 -10.26 -6.42 -6.97
C PRO A 1005 -10.97 -7.25 -5.90
N HIS A 1006 -10.21 -7.80 -4.94
CA HIS A 1006 -10.71 -8.61 -3.82
C HIS A 1006 -11.12 -7.79 -2.60
N TRP A 1007 -10.82 -6.49 -2.56
CA TRP A 1007 -11.22 -5.62 -1.45
C TRP A 1007 -12.71 -5.28 -1.52
N ASP A 1008 -13.37 -5.27 -0.37
CA ASP A 1008 -14.73 -4.78 -0.24
C ASP A 1008 -14.77 -3.24 -0.21
N GLY A 1009 -15.98 -2.69 -0.35
CA GLY A 1009 -16.18 -1.24 -0.38
C GLY A 1009 -15.77 -0.52 0.90
N ASP A 1010 -15.84 -1.18 2.07
CA ASP A 1010 -15.39 -0.59 3.34
C ASP A 1010 -13.86 -0.50 3.37
N THR A 1011 -13.16 -1.55 2.97
CA THR A 1011 -11.69 -1.56 2.87
C THR A 1011 -11.19 -0.50 1.89
N VAL A 1012 -11.78 -0.43 0.69
CA VAL A 1012 -11.43 0.60 -0.32
C VAL A 1012 -11.67 2.01 0.23
N TYR A 1013 -12.81 2.25 0.87
CA TYR A 1013 -13.13 3.55 1.47
C TYR A 1013 -12.11 3.96 2.54
N HIS A 1014 -11.79 3.05 3.47
CA HIS A 1014 -10.88 3.35 4.58
C HIS A 1014 -9.43 3.53 4.14
N GLU A 1015 -8.93 2.72 3.20
CA GLU A 1015 -7.59 2.91 2.63
C GLU A 1015 -7.51 4.21 1.82
N THR A 1016 -8.56 4.54 1.06
CA THR A 1016 -8.63 5.82 0.34
C THR A 1016 -8.65 7.00 1.31
N ARG A 1017 -9.48 6.95 2.36
CA ARG A 1017 -9.53 7.97 3.43
C ARG A 1017 -8.16 8.16 4.08
N LYS A 1018 -7.44 7.08 4.36
CA LYS A 1018 -6.08 7.12 4.92
C LYS A 1018 -5.10 7.83 4.00
N ILE A 1019 -5.14 7.56 2.69
CA ILE A 1019 -4.26 8.23 1.71
C ILE A 1019 -4.58 9.72 1.62
N VAL A 1020 -5.85 10.08 1.47
CA VAL A 1020 -6.27 11.50 1.39
C VAL A 1020 -5.87 12.29 2.64
N GLY A 1021 -6.06 11.71 3.84
CA GLY A 1021 -5.61 12.33 5.09
C GLY A 1021 -4.09 12.55 5.11
N ALA A 1022 -3.31 11.57 4.62
CA ALA A 1022 -1.86 11.70 4.51
C ALA A 1022 -1.42 12.77 3.48
N GLU A 1023 -2.15 12.92 2.37
CA GLU A 1023 -1.88 13.97 1.38
C GLU A 1023 -2.12 15.38 1.97
N ILE A 1024 -3.21 15.57 2.72
CA ILE A 1024 -3.50 16.84 3.41
C ILE A 1024 -2.45 17.14 4.49
N GLN A 1025 -2.03 16.13 5.26
CA GLN A 1025 -0.92 16.28 6.22
C GLN A 1025 0.38 16.69 5.50
N HIS A 1026 0.72 16.01 4.40
CA HIS A 1026 1.92 16.30 3.64
C HIS A 1026 1.93 17.74 3.11
N ILE A 1027 0.85 18.17 2.46
CA ILE A 1027 0.75 19.54 1.94
C ILE A 1027 0.84 20.55 3.07
N THR A 1028 0.17 20.30 4.19
CA THR A 1028 0.16 21.20 5.35
C THR A 1028 1.54 21.38 5.95
N TYR A 1029 2.21 20.30 6.34
CA TYR A 1029 3.51 20.37 7.01
C TYR A 1029 4.66 20.75 6.07
N ARG A 1030 4.62 20.32 4.80
CA ARG A 1030 5.74 20.53 3.87
C ARG A 1030 5.64 21.83 3.07
N HIS A 1031 4.44 22.29 2.75
CA HIS A 1031 4.24 23.40 1.80
C HIS A 1031 3.56 24.61 2.41
N TRP A 1032 2.55 24.41 3.26
CA TRP A 1032 1.76 25.50 3.81
C TRP A 1032 2.36 26.10 5.09
N LEU A 1033 2.66 25.28 6.11
CA LEU A 1033 3.23 25.75 7.39
C LEU A 1033 4.53 26.56 7.23
N PRO A 1034 5.50 26.19 6.36
CA PRO A 1034 6.69 27.00 6.17
C PRO A 1034 6.43 28.42 5.65
N LYS A 1035 5.33 28.63 4.92
CA LYS A 1035 4.94 29.96 4.40
C LYS A 1035 4.26 30.81 5.48
N ILE A 1036 3.59 30.17 6.44
CA ILE A 1036 2.87 30.83 7.52
C ILE A 1036 3.78 31.12 8.72
N LEU A 1037 4.59 30.13 9.12
CA LEU A 1037 5.48 30.21 10.28
C LEU A 1037 6.84 30.83 9.95
N GLY A 1038 7.25 30.78 8.68
CA GLY A 1038 8.59 31.16 8.24
C GLY A 1038 9.69 30.27 8.83
N GLU A 1039 10.94 30.61 8.54
CA GLU A 1039 12.10 29.83 8.99
C GLU A 1039 12.19 29.72 10.51
N VAL A 1040 11.96 30.82 11.23
CA VAL A 1040 12.05 30.86 12.71
C VAL A 1040 10.98 29.97 13.33
N GLY A 1041 9.73 30.07 12.88
CA GLY A 1041 8.64 29.26 13.42
C GLY A 1041 8.79 27.78 13.07
N MET A 1042 9.27 27.45 11.87
CA MET A 1042 9.59 26.06 11.51
C MET A 1042 10.74 25.49 12.35
N LYS A 1043 11.76 26.30 12.67
CA LYS A 1043 12.85 25.88 13.58
C LYS A 1043 12.35 25.63 15.00
N MET A 1044 11.36 26.40 15.47
CA MET A 1044 10.71 26.17 16.77
C MET A 1044 9.83 24.92 16.76
N LEU A 1045 9.15 24.63 15.65
CA LEU A 1045 8.35 23.41 15.49
C LEU A 1045 9.22 22.15 15.51
N GLY A 1046 10.41 22.21 14.91
CA GLY A 1046 11.38 21.11 14.90
C GLY A 1046 11.02 19.97 13.94
N GLU A 1047 11.89 18.97 13.88
CA GLU A 1047 11.68 17.76 13.08
C GLU A 1047 10.79 16.75 13.82
N TYR A 1048 9.99 15.99 13.09
CA TYR A 1048 9.14 14.95 13.65
C TYR A 1048 9.98 13.82 14.28
N GLN A 1049 9.79 13.60 15.60
CA GLN A 1049 10.54 12.59 16.37
C GLN A 1049 9.77 11.27 16.58
N GLY A 1050 8.64 11.09 15.90
CA GLY A 1050 7.72 9.97 16.14
C GLY A 1050 6.50 10.37 16.97
N TYR A 1051 5.60 9.41 17.17
CA TYR A 1051 4.38 9.60 17.95
C TYR A 1051 4.70 9.59 19.45
N ASP A 1052 4.26 10.63 20.15
CA ASP A 1052 4.38 10.75 21.61
C ASP A 1052 2.97 10.65 22.25
N PRO A 1053 2.65 9.56 22.98
CA PRO A 1053 1.34 9.38 23.60
C PRO A 1053 1.10 10.31 24.80
N SER A 1054 2.10 11.06 25.26
CA SER A 1054 1.93 12.05 26.33
C SER A 1054 1.41 13.40 25.84
N VAL A 1055 1.41 13.64 24.52
CA VAL A 1055 0.95 14.89 23.92
C VAL A 1055 -0.58 14.86 23.76
N ASN A 1056 -1.26 15.84 24.38
CA ASN A 1056 -2.68 16.07 24.14
C ASN A 1056 -2.88 16.79 22.82
N ALA A 1057 -3.52 16.11 21.87
CA ALA A 1057 -3.79 16.63 20.53
C ALA A 1057 -5.00 17.57 20.45
N GLY A 1058 -5.70 17.84 21.56
CA GLY A 1058 -6.84 18.75 21.59
C GLY A 1058 -6.47 20.17 21.12
N ILE A 1059 -7.27 20.74 20.21
CA ILE A 1059 -7.06 22.12 19.75
C ILE A 1059 -7.27 23.10 20.90
N PHE A 1060 -6.35 24.07 21.03
CA PHE A 1060 -6.48 25.15 21.99
C PHE A 1060 -7.56 26.16 21.57
N ASN A 1061 -8.37 26.61 22.53
CA ASN A 1061 -9.40 27.62 22.32
C ASN A 1061 -8.84 28.90 21.68
N ALA A 1062 -7.64 29.33 22.12
CA ALA A 1062 -6.96 30.51 21.58
C ALA A 1062 -6.47 30.31 20.13
N PHE A 1063 -6.16 29.08 19.73
CA PHE A 1063 -5.79 28.76 18.36
C PHE A 1063 -7.01 28.89 17.43
N ALA A 1064 -8.08 28.15 17.73
CA ALA A 1064 -9.32 28.11 16.94
C ALA A 1064 -10.03 29.45 16.81
N THR A 1065 -10.10 30.21 17.92
CA THR A 1065 -10.96 31.41 17.96
C THR A 1065 -10.22 32.71 17.64
N ALA A 1066 -8.88 32.69 17.63
CA ALA A 1066 -8.08 33.90 17.43
C ALA A 1066 -6.86 33.68 16.52
N ALA A 1067 -5.92 32.80 16.89
CA ALA A 1067 -4.64 32.74 16.18
C ALA A 1067 -4.80 32.28 14.73
N PHE A 1068 -5.60 31.24 14.47
CA PHE A 1068 -5.73 30.70 13.11
C PHE A 1068 -6.64 31.56 12.22
N ARG A 1069 -7.45 32.44 12.84
CA ARG A 1069 -8.24 33.47 12.14
C ARG A 1069 -7.41 34.60 11.52
N LEU A 1070 -6.08 34.55 11.64
CA LEU A 1070 -5.17 35.32 10.79
C LEU A 1070 -5.53 35.17 9.30
N GLY A 1071 -6.04 34.00 8.87
CA GLY A 1071 -6.49 33.77 7.50
C GLY A 1071 -7.52 34.79 6.99
N HIS A 1072 -8.33 35.40 7.86
CA HIS A 1072 -9.28 36.45 7.47
C HIS A 1072 -8.60 37.69 6.89
N THR A 1073 -7.34 37.97 7.25
CA THR A 1073 -6.58 39.09 6.68
C THR A 1073 -6.04 38.80 5.28
N LEU A 1074 -6.11 37.54 4.82
CA LEU A 1074 -5.64 37.10 3.51
C LEU A 1074 -6.77 37.00 2.47
N ILE A 1075 -8.01 37.32 2.87
CA ILE A 1075 -9.18 37.28 1.98
C ILE A 1075 -9.14 38.47 1.02
N ASN A 1076 -9.27 38.21 -0.28
CA ASN A 1076 -9.37 39.23 -1.31
C ASN A 1076 -10.86 39.58 -1.53
N PRO A 1077 -11.25 40.86 -1.66
CA PRO A 1077 -12.64 41.25 -1.90
C PRO A 1077 -13.21 40.76 -3.24
N MET A 1078 -12.37 40.29 -4.17
CA MET A 1078 -12.81 39.58 -5.37
C MET A 1078 -12.23 38.17 -5.36
N LEU A 1079 -13.10 37.17 -5.50
CA LEU A 1079 -12.74 35.77 -5.70
C LEU A 1079 -12.38 35.48 -7.16
#